data_AF-A0A7C3NC01-F1
#
_entry.id   AF-A0A7C3NC01-F1
#
_cell.length_a   1.000
_cell.length_b   1.000
_cell.length_c   1.000
_cell.angle_alpha   90.00
_cell.angle_beta   90.00
_cell.angle_gamma   90.00
#
_symmetry.space_group_name_H-M   'P 1'
#
loop_
_entity.id
_entity.type
_entity.pdbx_description
1 polymer ?
#
loop_
_entity_poly.entity_id
_entity_poly.type
_entity_poly.pdbx_seq_one_letter_code
_entity_poly.pdbx_strand_id
1 'polypeptide(L)'
;MKTNFTLNRRQFLKSSLGAGTSLVLGVYLGGCQSSPSQAPESASPTTSNTFSPNVFLRIDSDNTVTIIVPRSEMGQGVRTSLPMIVAEELDADWSTLRVEQAIASEVYGPQFTGGSTSISLFWQPLREAGAAARAMLIAAAAQTWQVEAKTCTTGNSVVIHEASGRSLTYGELAATAARLPVPDPATLTLKKPGEFRLVGTAMGHVDSPHIVDGSAVFGLDVKVPGMLYAAIARCPVFGGKLVSFDPTEARAVEGVRDVVEIENAVAVVAENSWAALQGQQALKVTWEEGPHASTNSDNIRQGVLAQLPSAVVIGDEPSQVQTTGKLEALYEVPYLAHAPMEPMNCVADVHPDRIEVWAPTQNPLEAQRVSQSPTGGRWMRYVRRLLTGVPLEAIKVNVPLIGGGFGRRLQVDYVSEAVQVSQVVGAPVQVIWSREDDLQHDYYHPISYHYVTAELAATAKMEQKRFNGPEGISQGPWRAVENITDAFVQECFVDELAAALGRDPYELRLERIHNPRRKAVLELAAEKGNWGSPLSEGWGRGIASYSTYGVTHVAEVVELSVVEDGQVRVQRVVCAIDCGLVINPDTVKAQVEGGIVFALSAALKSKITLAKGRVTQSNFHDYPILRFNEMPLVEVYIVPSEEPPAGVGEGSGPCLIPAVANAIYAATGKRIRHIPILAEDLL
;
A
#
# COMPACT_ATOMS: atom_id res chain seq x y z
N MET A 1 14.18 -6.37 14.90
CA MET A 1 15.09 -5.28 15.30
C MET A 1 14.32 -4.34 16.20
N LYS A 2 14.79 -4.05 17.42
CA LYS A 2 14.23 -2.96 18.24
C LYS A 2 14.77 -1.65 17.65
N THR A 3 14.00 -0.97 16.82
CA THR A 3 14.31 0.40 16.40
C THR A 3 13.98 1.33 17.56
N ASN A 4 15.00 1.67 18.36
CA ASN A 4 14.89 2.74 19.35
C ASN A 4 14.90 4.07 18.59
N PHE A 5 13.72 4.69 18.44
CA PHE A 5 13.61 6.03 17.89
C PHE A 5 14.00 7.04 18.97
N THR A 6 15.26 7.49 18.96
CA THR A 6 15.68 8.57 19.85
C THR A 6 15.07 9.89 19.37
N LEU A 7 13.93 10.26 19.96
CA LEU A 7 13.20 11.49 19.69
C LEU A 7 14.03 12.71 20.12
N ASN A 8 14.69 13.38 19.16
CA ASN A 8 15.40 14.63 19.45
C ASN A 8 14.49 15.84 19.21
N ARG A 9 13.94 16.39 20.30
CA ARG A 9 13.14 17.63 20.35
C ARG A 9 13.79 18.82 19.61
N ARG A 10 15.13 18.84 19.48
CA ARG A 10 15.89 19.89 18.81
C ARG A 10 15.83 19.84 17.28
N GLN A 11 15.56 18.67 16.70
CA GLN A 11 15.32 18.53 15.25
C GLN A 11 13.87 18.92 14.89
N PHE A 12 12.89 18.61 15.75
CA PHE A 12 11.48 18.95 15.56
C PHE A 12 11.21 20.47 15.55
N LEU A 13 11.88 21.25 16.40
CA LEU A 13 11.76 22.72 16.39
C LEU A 13 12.33 23.38 15.12
N LYS A 14 13.17 22.67 14.35
CA LYS A 14 13.66 23.15 13.05
C LYS A 14 12.69 22.84 11.90
N SER A 15 11.92 21.76 11.98
CA SER A 15 10.95 21.36 10.94
C SER A 15 9.56 22.00 11.09
N SER A 16 9.23 22.53 12.28
CA SER A 16 7.98 23.27 12.54
C SER A 16 7.91 24.66 11.89
N LEU A 17 8.99 25.10 11.23
CA LEU A 17 8.99 26.29 10.36
C LEU A 17 8.21 26.08 9.04
N GLY A 18 7.79 24.85 8.71
CA GLY A 18 7.13 24.53 7.43
C GLY A 18 5.60 24.36 7.46
N ALA A 19 4.95 24.47 8.62
CA ALA A 19 3.52 24.20 8.77
C ALA A 19 2.86 25.21 9.72
N GLY A 20 2.75 26.46 9.27
CA GLY A 20 2.02 27.50 9.97
C GLY A 20 2.40 28.86 9.43
N THR A 21 1.40 29.65 9.07
CA THR A 21 1.52 31.06 8.65
C THR A 21 2.26 31.88 9.72
N SER A 22 3.58 31.91 9.66
CA SER A 22 4.40 32.89 10.34
C SER A 22 5.42 33.39 9.32
N LEU A 23 5.01 34.42 8.61
CA LEU A 23 5.91 35.27 7.83
C LEU A 23 6.90 35.89 8.82
N VAL A 24 8.13 35.40 8.87
CA VAL A 24 9.25 36.18 9.42
C VAL A 24 10.05 36.70 8.25
N LEU A 25 9.67 37.89 7.80
CA LEU A 25 10.48 38.70 6.91
C LEU A 25 11.75 39.09 7.67
N GLY A 26 12.89 38.53 7.27
CA GLY A 26 14.21 38.87 7.79
C GLY A 26 15.16 39.13 6.64
N VAL A 27 14.98 40.28 5.97
CA VAL A 27 15.98 40.82 5.04
C VAL A 27 17.24 41.15 5.84
N TYR A 28 18.38 40.58 5.47
CA TYR A 28 19.67 41.11 5.86
C TYR A 28 20.47 41.46 4.60
N LEU A 29 20.35 42.73 4.19
CA LEU A 29 21.27 43.39 3.26
C LEU A 29 22.45 43.93 4.07
N GLY A 30 23.67 43.59 3.65
CA GLY A 30 24.87 44.34 4.00
C GLY A 30 26.04 43.54 4.57
N GLY A 31 27.00 43.22 3.71
CA GLY A 31 28.39 43.66 3.85
C GLY A 31 29.27 43.09 4.97
N CYS A 32 30.26 42.31 4.53
CA CYS A 32 31.65 42.30 4.99
C CYS A 32 32.02 41.91 6.45
N GLN A 33 32.94 40.94 6.48
CA GLN A 33 34.01 40.67 7.44
C GLN A 33 33.78 39.70 8.61
N SER A 34 34.80 38.85 8.70
CA SER A 34 35.05 37.68 9.52
C SER A 34 35.64 38.02 10.89
N SER A 35 35.10 37.43 11.96
CA SER A 35 35.82 36.72 13.04
C SER A 35 34.96 36.56 14.31
N PRO A 36 35.27 35.59 15.19
CA PRO A 36 34.28 34.95 16.06
C PRO A 36 34.30 35.51 17.49
N SER A 37 33.14 35.64 18.12
CA SER A 37 32.86 35.24 19.52
C SER A 37 31.59 35.93 20.07
N GLN A 38 31.03 35.26 21.08
CA GLN A 38 29.98 35.68 22.00
C GLN A 38 28.54 35.55 21.48
N ALA A 39 27.94 34.42 21.83
CA ALA A 39 26.51 34.23 21.85
C ALA A 39 25.87 35.29 22.77
N PRO A 40 24.88 36.06 22.30
CA PRO A 40 24.05 36.84 23.19
C PRO A 40 23.04 35.92 23.88
N GLU A 41 23.06 35.95 25.20
CA GLU A 41 21.91 35.60 26.04
C GLU A 41 20.70 36.47 25.67
N SER A 42 19.51 35.94 25.96
CA SER A 42 18.19 36.57 25.87
C SER A 42 17.52 36.61 24.48
N ALA A 43 16.93 35.48 24.10
CA ALA A 43 15.64 35.48 23.43
C ALA A 43 14.59 35.01 24.44
N SER A 44 13.72 35.92 24.87
CA SER A 44 12.54 35.59 25.67
C SER A 44 11.73 34.49 24.95
N PRO A 45 11.21 33.48 25.67
CA PRO A 45 10.43 32.43 25.04
C PRO A 45 9.12 33.05 24.56
N THR A 46 8.95 33.21 23.25
CA THR A 46 7.62 33.31 22.66
C THR A 46 6.85 32.08 23.13
N THR A 47 5.79 32.30 23.90
CA THR A 47 4.84 31.27 24.33
C THR A 47 4.36 30.51 23.11
N SER A 48 4.87 29.31 22.86
CA SER A 48 4.17 28.40 21.95
C SER A 48 2.89 27.98 22.67
N ASN A 49 1.74 28.43 22.18
CA ASN A 49 0.40 28.05 22.69
C ASN A 49 0.01 26.59 22.35
N THR A 50 1.02 25.75 22.15
CA THR A 50 0.93 24.44 21.55
C THR A 50 1.87 23.49 22.28
N PHE A 51 1.35 22.33 22.67
CA PHE A 51 2.08 21.24 23.30
C PHE A 51 2.34 20.13 22.28
N SER A 52 3.63 19.88 21.95
CA SER A 52 4.06 18.79 21.07
C SER A 52 5.15 17.97 21.76
N PRO A 53 4.78 16.93 22.55
CA PRO A 53 5.73 16.12 23.29
C PRO A 53 6.55 15.19 22.38
N ASN A 54 6.06 14.92 21.18
CA ASN A 54 6.70 14.12 20.14
C ASN A 54 6.19 14.55 18.75
N VAL A 55 6.64 13.87 17.70
CA VAL A 55 6.31 14.21 16.31
C VAL A 55 4.90 13.78 15.88
N PHE A 56 4.22 12.90 16.62
CA PHE A 56 2.92 12.33 16.23
C PHE A 56 1.73 13.05 16.86
N LEU A 57 1.96 13.95 17.82
CA LEU A 57 0.91 14.55 18.62
C LEU A 57 1.16 16.04 18.86
N ARG A 58 0.09 16.83 18.68
CA ARG A 58 0.03 18.25 19.02
C ARG A 58 -1.28 18.52 19.78
N ILE A 59 -1.22 19.32 20.84
CA ILE A 59 -2.39 19.81 21.57
C ILE A 59 -2.34 21.33 21.60
N ASP A 60 -3.37 21.97 21.06
CA ASP A 60 -3.48 23.41 20.99
C ASP A 60 -4.27 23.97 22.19
N SER A 61 -4.12 25.26 22.48
CA SER A 61 -4.74 25.90 23.66
C SER A 61 -6.27 25.91 23.64
N ASP A 62 -6.88 25.69 22.48
CA ASP A 62 -8.33 25.52 22.30
C ASP A 62 -8.80 24.07 22.59
N ASN A 63 -7.90 23.24 23.14
CA ASN A 63 -8.08 21.82 23.43
C ASN A 63 -8.16 20.91 22.20
N THR A 64 -7.84 21.42 21.00
CA THR A 64 -7.74 20.58 19.80
C THR A 64 -6.57 19.63 19.93
N VAL A 65 -6.85 18.32 19.94
CA VAL A 65 -5.84 17.27 19.86
C VAL A 65 -5.64 16.91 18.39
N THR A 66 -4.44 17.12 17.87
CA THR A 66 -4.05 16.76 16.50
C THR A 66 -3.09 15.58 16.51
N ILE A 67 -3.43 14.52 15.77
CA ILE A 67 -2.54 13.38 15.53
C ILE A 67 -2.00 13.45 14.10
N ILE A 68 -0.67 13.39 13.98
CA ILE A 68 0.04 13.39 12.69
C ILE A 68 0.31 11.95 12.26
N VAL A 69 -0.20 11.56 11.09
CA VAL A 69 -0.12 10.21 10.55
C VAL A 69 1.00 10.13 9.50
N PRO A 70 2.04 9.30 9.72
CA PRO A 70 3.20 9.21 8.83
C PRO A 70 3.01 8.27 7.63
N ARG A 71 1.88 7.56 7.58
CA ARG A 71 1.53 6.57 6.55
C ARG A 71 0.55 7.17 5.55
N SER A 72 0.60 6.72 4.31
CA SER A 72 -0.26 7.23 3.25
C SER A 72 -1.61 6.51 3.27
N GLU A 73 -2.69 7.27 3.14
CA GLU A 73 -4.05 6.74 3.07
C GLU A 73 -4.48 6.48 1.62
N MET A 74 -5.04 5.30 1.38
CA MET A 74 -5.47 4.83 0.05
C MET A 74 -6.77 4.01 0.11
N GLY A 75 -7.58 4.21 1.16
CA GLY A 75 -8.80 3.45 1.44
C GLY A 75 -8.62 2.30 2.44
N GLN A 76 -7.46 2.19 3.07
CA GLN A 76 -7.10 1.11 3.99
C GLN A 76 -7.27 1.46 5.48
N GLY A 77 -7.66 2.70 5.80
CA GLY A 77 -8.04 3.11 7.16
C GLY A 77 -6.86 3.36 8.10
N VAL A 78 -5.66 3.60 7.57
CA VAL A 78 -4.46 3.86 8.39
C VAL A 78 -4.55 5.21 9.10
N ARG A 79 -5.20 6.20 8.48
CA ARG A 79 -5.50 7.51 9.09
C ARG A 79 -6.60 7.45 10.15
N THR A 80 -7.22 6.30 10.36
CA THR A 80 -8.15 6.05 11.47
C THR A 80 -7.49 5.18 12.53
N SER A 81 -6.93 4.03 12.12
CA SER A 81 -6.38 3.04 13.04
C SER A 81 -5.14 3.53 13.80
N LEU A 82 -4.23 4.29 13.17
CA LEU A 82 -3.06 4.82 13.88
C LEU A 82 -3.45 5.88 14.93
N PRO A 83 -4.34 6.85 14.61
CA PRO A 83 -4.86 7.75 15.63
C PRO A 83 -5.57 7.08 16.79
N MET A 84 -6.30 5.98 16.57
CA MET A 84 -6.94 5.23 17.66
C MET A 84 -5.93 4.77 18.72
N ILE A 85 -4.73 4.37 18.32
CA ILE A 85 -3.69 3.91 19.25
C ILE A 85 -3.20 5.06 20.15
N VAL A 86 -2.94 6.23 19.57
CA VAL A 86 -2.50 7.40 20.34
C VAL A 86 -3.63 7.92 21.22
N ALA A 87 -4.85 8.03 20.68
CA ALA A 87 -6.02 8.52 21.39
C ALA A 87 -6.38 7.60 22.58
N GLU A 88 -6.26 6.28 22.39
CA GLU A 88 -6.42 5.29 23.46
C GLU A 88 -5.45 5.57 24.60
N GLU A 89 -4.14 5.63 24.33
CA GLU A 89 -3.16 5.89 25.38
C GLU A 89 -3.21 7.33 25.92
N LEU A 90 -3.78 8.27 25.20
CA LEU A 90 -3.92 9.65 25.67
C LEU A 90 -5.20 9.90 26.47
N ASP A 91 -6.18 8.98 26.43
CA ASP A 91 -7.57 9.25 26.86
C ASP A 91 -8.16 10.48 26.14
N ALA A 92 -7.86 10.63 24.84
CA ALA A 92 -8.34 11.76 24.05
C ALA A 92 -9.82 11.59 23.65
N ASP A 93 -10.55 12.68 23.61
CA ASP A 93 -11.90 12.73 23.03
C ASP A 93 -11.82 12.61 21.50
N TRP A 94 -12.19 11.44 20.99
CA TRP A 94 -12.21 11.14 19.56
C TRP A 94 -13.09 12.10 18.75
N SER A 95 -14.20 12.60 19.32
CA SER A 95 -15.18 13.41 18.60
C SER A 95 -14.65 14.80 18.22
N THR A 96 -13.59 15.26 18.89
CA THR A 96 -12.96 16.57 18.68
C THR A 96 -11.54 16.45 18.12
N LEU A 97 -11.09 15.23 17.84
CA LEU A 97 -9.74 14.98 17.38
C LEU A 97 -9.55 15.38 15.91
N ARG A 98 -8.39 15.93 15.59
CA ARG A 98 -7.96 16.23 14.22
C ARG A 98 -6.88 15.25 13.77
N VAL A 99 -7.01 14.75 12.54
CA VAL A 99 -5.99 13.92 11.89
C VAL A 99 -5.30 14.72 10.79
N GLU A 100 -3.97 14.82 10.86
CA GLU A 100 -3.13 15.47 9.84
C GLU A 100 -2.23 14.44 9.15
N GLN A 101 -2.06 14.58 7.83
CA GLN A 101 -1.10 13.78 7.07
C GLN A 101 0.31 14.36 7.24
N ALA A 102 1.29 13.52 7.55
CA ALA A 102 2.69 13.94 7.61
C ALA A 102 3.24 14.25 6.21
N ILE A 103 4.10 15.27 6.12
CA ILE A 103 5.01 15.47 4.98
C ILE A 103 6.13 14.42 4.98
N ALA A 104 6.87 14.29 3.88
CA ALA A 104 8.10 13.49 3.86
C ALA A 104 9.16 14.07 4.81
N SER A 105 9.56 13.31 5.82
CA SER A 105 10.64 13.64 6.73
C SER A 105 11.08 12.43 7.55
N GLU A 106 12.40 12.22 7.66
CA GLU A 106 12.99 11.10 8.41
C GLU A 106 12.64 11.14 9.91
N VAL A 107 12.20 12.28 10.44
CA VAL A 107 11.80 12.44 11.85
C VAL A 107 10.61 11.53 12.23
N TYR A 108 9.80 11.15 11.25
CA TYR A 108 8.65 10.26 11.44
C TYR A 108 9.00 8.77 11.35
N GLY A 109 10.27 8.44 11.08
CA GLY A 109 10.70 7.07 10.80
C GLY A 109 10.24 6.57 9.42
N PRO A 110 10.05 5.25 9.22
CA PRO A 110 9.65 4.69 7.93
C PRO A 110 8.25 5.14 7.47
N GLN A 111 8.18 5.94 6.41
CA GLN A 111 6.91 6.44 5.86
C GLN A 111 6.35 5.61 4.70
N PHE A 112 7.11 4.64 4.18
CA PHE A 112 6.65 3.83 3.03
C PHE A 112 5.48 2.91 3.43
N THR A 113 4.33 2.99 2.76
CA THR A 113 3.13 2.21 3.08
C THR A 113 3.03 0.96 2.21
N GLY A 114 3.55 -0.15 2.72
CA GLY A 114 3.51 -1.47 2.06
C GLY A 114 3.91 -2.61 3.01
N GLY A 115 3.81 -3.86 2.54
CA GLY A 115 4.18 -5.07 3.31
C GLY A 115 3.32 -5.31 4.56
N SER A 116 2.13 -4.71 4.63
CA SER A 116 1.22 -4.81 5.78
C SER A 116 1.89 -4.41 7.11
N THR A 117 2.75 -3.39 7.08
CA THR A 117 3.61 -3.02 8.23
C THR A 117 3.12 -1.84 9.06
N SER A 118 2.11 -1.09 8.59
CA SER A 118 1.72 0.18 9.22
C SER A 118 1.36 0.03 10.70
N ILE A 119 0.54 -0.96 11.05
CA ILE A 119 0.15 -1.21 12.45
C ILE A 119 1.31 -1.80 13.24
N SER A 120 1.97 -2.85 12.73
CA SER A 120 3.00 -3.57 13.48
C SER A 120 4.23 -2.70 13.79
N LEU A 121 4.63 -1.80 12.88
CA LEU A 121 5.76 -0.89 13.12
C LEU A 121 5.42 0.27 14.05
N PHE A 122 4.16 0.74 14.04
CA PHE A 122 3.75 1.92 14.80
C PHE A 122 2.96 1.60 16.07
N TRP A 123 2.62 0.33 16.34
CA TRP A 123 1.92 -0.09 17.55
C TRP A 123 2.62 0.40 18.81
N GLN A 124 3.88 -0.01 19.03
CA GLN A 124 4.61 0.37 20.23
C GLN A 124 4.94 1.89 20.26
N PRO A 125 5.51 2.50 19.20
CA PRO A 125 5.86 3.92 19.23
C PRO A 125 4.67 4.86 19.48
N LEU A 126 3.50 4.58 18.90
CA LEU A 126 2.32 5.43 19.08
C LEU A 126 1.71 5.28 20.47
N ARG A 127 1.81 4.09 21.08
CA ARG A 127 1.37 3.90 22.46
C ARG A 127 2.25 4.67 23.44
N GLU A 128 3.56 4.59 23.26
CA GLU A 128 4.52 5.38 24.03
C GLU A 128 4.30 6.88 23.85
N ALA A 129 4.02 7.32 22.62
CA ALA A 129 3.72 8.72 22.32
C ALA A 129 2.48 9.24 23.09
N GLY A 130 1.38 8.47 23.10
CA GLY A 130 0.17 8.82 23.84
C GLY A 130 0.38 8.80 25.36
N ALA A 131 1.01 7.75 25.88
CA ALA A 131 1.24 7.59 27.32
C ALA A 131 2.21 8.65 27.89
N ALA A 132 3.26 9.02 27.14
CA ALA A 132 4.16 10.10 27.52
C ALA A 132 3.43 11.44 27.61
N ALA A 133 2.58 11.75 26.63
CA ALA A 133 1.76 12.95 26.65
C ALA A 133 0.79 12.98 27.84
N ARG A 134 0.08 11.87 28.09
CA ARG A 134 -0.79 11.68 29.26
C ARG A 134 -0.06 11.95 30.58
N ALA A 135 1.13 11.37 30.75
CA ALA A 135 1.94 11.55 31.96
C ALA A 135 2.37 13.02 32.16
N MET A 136 2.76 13.72 31.08
CA MET A 136 3.12 15.13 31.14
C MET A 136 1.92 16.03 31.49
N LEU A 137 0.74 15.73 30.96
CA LEU A 137 -0.49 16.46 31.27
C LEU A 137 -0.92 16.26 32.72
N ILE A 138 -0.86 15.03 33.23
CA ILE A 138 -1.09 14.71 34.64
C ILE A 138 -0.10 15.48 35.54
N ALA A 139 1.19 15.48 35.20
CA ALA A 139 2.20 16.21 35.95
C ALA A 139 1.95 17.74 35.94
N ALA A 140 1.54 18.30 34.81
CA ALA A 140 1.19 19.72 34.70
C ALA A 140 -0.04 20.08 35.55
N ALA A 141 -1.07 19.23 35.57
CA ALA A 141 -2.26 19.43 36.40
C ALA A 141 -1.92 19.32 37.89
N ALA A 142 -1.15 18.30 38.27
CA ALA A 142 -0.68 18.09 39.62
C ALA A 142 0.14 19.28 40.14
N GLN A 143 1.03 19.84 39.30
CA GLN A 143 1.76 21.08 39.62
C GLN A 143 0.83 22.28 39.80
N THR A 144 -0.19 22.40 38.95
CA THR A 144 -1.17 23.50 39.01
C THR A 144 -2.00 23.45 40.29
N TRP A 145 -2.40 22.24 40.70
CA TRP A 145 -3.24 22.02 41.87
C TRP A 145 -2.48 21.78 43.17
N GLN A 146 -1.16 21.65 43.10
CA GLN A 146 -0.29 21.28 44.23
C GLN A 146 -0.71 19.96 44.90
N VAL A 147 -0.98 18.93 44.08
CA VAL A 147 -1.38 17.59 44.53
C VAL A 147 -0.41 16.53 44.00
N GLU A 148 -0.50 15.29 44.50
CA GLU A 148 0.30 14.18 44.00
C GLU A 148 -0.24 13.68 42.65
N ALA A 149 0.63 13.49 41.65
CA ALA A 149 0.22 13.08 40.30
C ALA A 149 -0.64 11.80 40.25
N LYS A 150 -0.38 10.83 41.15
CA LYS A 150 -1.16 9.58 41.27
C LYS A 150 -2.62 9.77 41.70
N THR A 151 -2.99 10.96 42.17
CA THR A 151 -4.38 11.31 42.55
C THR A 151 -5.16 11.93 41.39
N CYS A 152 -4.52 12.05 40.22
CA CYS A 152 -5.11 12.57 39.00
C CYS A 152 -5.32 11.44 37.98
N THR A 153 -6.44 11.47 37.29
CA THR A 153 -6.79 10.57 36.19
C THR A 153 -7.12 11.36 34.92
N THR A 154 -7.29 10.66 33.80
CA THR A 154 -7.58 11.25 32.50
C THR A 154 -8.81 10.63 31.85
N GLY A 155 -9.51 11.43 31.05
CA GLY A 155 -10.69 11.00 30.29
C GLY A 155 -11.16 12.11 29.37
N ASN A 156 -11.53 11.80 28.13
CA ASN A 156 -12.10 12.74 27.16
C ASN A 156 -11.33 14.08 27.06
N SER A 157 -10.02 14.00 26.85
CA SER A 157 -9.15 15.18 26.74
C SER A 157 -9.13 16.11 27.97
N VAL A 158 -9.41 15.59 29.17
CA VAL A 158 -9.26 16.31 30.45
C VAL A 158 -8.46 15.52 31.48
N VAL A 159 -7.76 16.24 32.36
CA VAL A 159 -7.20 15.70 33.60
C VAL A 159 -8.16 16.00 34.74
N ILE A 160 -8.39 15.04 35.63
CA ILE A 160 -9.34 15.12 36.74
C ILE A 160 -8.61 14.78 38.05
N HIS A 161 -8.72 15.62 39.08
CA HIS A 161 -8.26 15.29 40.43
C HIS A 161 -9.39 14.62 41.22
N GLU A 162 -9.30 13.29 41.38
CA GLU A 162 -10.40 12.44 41.85
C GLU A 162 -10.98 12.88 43.20
N ALA A 163 -10.11 13.20 44.16
CA ALA A 163 -10.54 13.55 45.52
C ALA A 163 -11.33 14.86 45.59
N SER A 164 -11.13 15.78 44.63
CA SER A 164 -11.81 17.09 44.63
C SER A 164 -12.84 17.26 43.52
N GLY A 165 -12.82 16.42 42.49
CA GLY A 165 -13.61 16.59 41.26
C GLY A 165 -13.18 17.74 40.35
N ARG A 166 -12.12 18.51 40.69
CA ARG A 166 -11.56 19.54 39.81
C ARG A 166 -11.04 18.91 38.51
N SER A 167 -11.22 19.61 37.39
CA SER A 167 -10.71 19.22 36.09
C SER A 167 -10.05 20.39 35.36
N LEU A 168 -9.11 20.05 34.47
CA LEU A 168 -8.50 20.97 33.50
C LEU A 168 -8.43 20.25 32.16
N THR A 169 -8.74 20.96 31.09
CA THR A 169 -8.58 20.48 29.71
C THR A 169 -7.11 20.32 29.35
N TYR A 170 -6.80 19.48 28.37
CA TYR A 170 -5.43 19.34 27.89
C TYR A 170 -4.90 20.65 27.28
N GLY A 171 -5.76 21.44 26.63
CA GLY A 171 -5.44 22.77 26.11
C GLY A 171 -5.02 23.76 27.20
N GLU A 172 -5.73 23.80 28.33
CA GLU A 172 -5.35 24.63 29.49
C GLU A 172 -3.99 24.22 30.09
N LEU A 173 -3.65 22.93 30.00
CA LEU A 173 -2.40 22.39 30.51
C LEU A 173 -1.24 22.48 29.52
N ALA A 174 -1.51 22.74 28.23
CA ALA A 174 -0.55 22.62 27.14
C ALA A 174 0.73 23.43 27.37
N ALA A 175 0.60 24.70 27.75
CA ALA A 175 1.74 25.58 28.00
C ALA A 175 2.62 25.10 29.18
N THR A 176 2.00 24.55 30.22
CA THR A 176 2.71 24.01 31.39
C THR A 176 3.36 22.68 31.06
N ALA A 177 2.63 21.76 30.44
CA ALA A 177 3.13 20.46 29.99
C ALA A 177 4.33 20.61 29.04
N ALA A 178 4.29 21.59 28.13
CA ALA A 178 5.40 21.86 27.20
C ALA A 178 6.74 22.19 27.88
N ARG A 179 6.73 22.66 29.14
CA ARG A 179 7.96 22.97 29.90
C ARG A 179 8.51 21.77 30.67
N LEU A 180 7.76 20.68 30.76
CA LEU A 180 8.19 19.48 31.47
C LEU A 180 9.13 18.62 30.60
N PRO A 181 10.02 17.82 31.22
CA PRO A 181 10.78 16.82 30.49
C PRO A 181 9.84 15.73 29.96
N VAL A 182 10.15 15.20 28.77
CA VAL A 182 9.47 14.02 28.24
C VAL A 182 9.94 12.80 29.04
N PRO A 183 9.03 11.98 29.61
CA PRO A 183 9.42 10.79 30.36
C PRO A 183 10.20 9.79 29.49
N ASP A 184 11.10 9.02 30.11
CA ASP A 184 11.78 7.91 29.45
C ASP A 184 10.74 6.82 29.09
N PRO A 185 10.67 6.37 27.83
CA PRO A 185 9.78 5.28 27.41
C PRO A 185 9.83 4.04 28.32
N ALA A 186 11.00 3.70 28.87
CA ALA A 186 11.16 2.54 29.77
C ALA A 186 10.43 2.71 31.11
N THR A 187 10.03 3.93 31.47
CA THR A 187 9.32 4.26 32.72
C THR A 187 7.81 4.42 32.52
N LEU A 188 7.33 4.41 31.27
CA LEU A 188 5.92 4.61 30.96
C LEU A 188 5.10 3.39 31.38
N THR A 189 3.95 3.65 32.01
CA THR A 189 2.91 2.65 32.19
C THR A 189 1.94 2.77 31.02
N LEU A 190 1.96 1.76 30.13
CA LEU A 190 1.01 1.64 29.02
C LEU A 190 -0.26 0.92 29.49
N LYS A 191 -1.40 1.26 28.88
CA LYS A 191 -2.67 0.59 29.18
C LYS A 191 -2.61 -0.92 28.87
N LYS A 192 -3.41 -1.73 29.52
CA LYS A 192 -3.58 -3.15 29.16
C LYS A 192 -4.77 -3.30 28.19
N PRO A 193 -4.84 -4.37 27.38
CA PRO A 193 -5.98 -4.57 26.47
C PRO A 193 -7.35 -4.47 27.14
N GLY A 194 -7.51 -4.96 28.37
CA GLY A 194 -8.76 -4.83 29.15
C GLY A 194 -9.11 -3.41 29.62
N GLU A 195 -8.21 -2.44 29.44
CA GLU A 195 -8.42 -1.02 29.76
C GLU A 195 -8.74 -0.18 28.51
N PHE A 196 -8.70 -0.79 27.32
CA PHE A 196 -8.95 -0.09 26.07
C PHE A 196 -10.43 0.29 25.92
N ARG A 197 -10.68 1.48 25.38
CA ARG A 197 -12.01 2.03 25.10
C ARG A 197 -12.28 2.28 23.62
N LEU A 198 -11.23 2.58 22.86
CA LEU A 198 -11.24 2.85 21.42
C LEU A 198 -10.66 1.67 20.62
N VAL A 199 -9.49 1.16 21.02
CA VAL A 199 -8.86 0.02 20.32
C VAL A 199 -9.76 -1.22 20.41
N GLY A 200 -10.04 -1.84 19.26
CA GLY A 200 -10.95 -2.98 19.14
C GLY A 200 -12.40 -2.61 18.85
N THR A 201 -12.74 -1.31 18.82
CA THR A 201 -14.10 -0.84 18.50
C THR A 201 -14.25 -0.50 17.01
N ALA A 202 -15.46 -0.73 16.49
CA ALA A 202 -15.84 -0.41 15.11
C ALA A 202 -15.91 1.12 14.93
N MET A 203 -15.03 1.66 14.08
CA MET A 203 -14.91 3.10 13.84
C MET A 203 -14.87 3.39 12.35
N GLY A 204 -15.73 4.30 11.88
CA GLY A 204 -15.73 4.76 10.48
C GLY A 204 -14.44 5.49 10.11
N HIS A 205 -14.11 5.53 8.82
CA HIS A 205 -12.90 6.21 8.38
C HIS A 205 -13.02 7.72 8.57
N VAL A 206 -11.98 8.34 9.16
CA VAL A 206 -11.94 9.80 9.36
C VAL A 206 -12.04 10.60 8.05
N ASP A 207 -11.62 10.01 6.94
CA ASP A 207 -11.67 10.62 5.61
C ASP A 207 -13.03 10.39 4.90
N SER A 208 -13.89 9.47 5.39
CA SER A 208 -15.15 9.12 4.72
C SER A 208 -16.09 10.29 4.48
N PRO A 209 -16.33 11.23 5.43
CA PRO A 209 -17.21 12.36 5.17
C PRO A 209 -16.77 13.18 3.95
N HIS A 210 -15.47 13.47 3.86
CA HIS A 210 -14.86 14.23 2.75
C HIS A 210 -14.85 13.46 1.43
N ILE A 211 -14.74 12.13 1.48
CA ILE A 211 -14.82 11.29 0.27
C ILE A 211 -16.26 11.30 -0.27
N VAL A 212 -17.26 11.21 0.63
CA VAL A 212 -18.67 11.11 0.25
C VAL A 212 -19.24 12.43 -0.27
N ASP A 213 -18.84 13.57 0.30
CA ASP A 213 -19.29 14.90 -0.14
C ASP A 213 -18.45 15.48 -1.30
N GLY A 214 -17.36 14.81 -1.68
CA GLY A 214 -16.46 15.22 -2.76
C GLY A 214 -15.45 16.31 -2.37
N SER A 215 -15.30 16.64 -1.08
CA SER A 215 -14.31 17.61 -0.61
C SER A 215 -12.92 17.02 -0.38
N ALA A 216 -12.77 15.70 -0.43
CA ALA A 216 -11.49 15.00 -0.32
C ALA A 216 -10.54 15.41 -1.45
N VAL A 217 -9.27 15.65 -1.11
CA VAL A 217 -8.25 16.04 -2.08
C VAL A 217 -7.36 14.83 -2.40
N PHE A 218 -7.52 14.29 -3.61
CA PHE A 218 -6.61 13.32 -4.21
C PHE A 218 -5.54 14.02 -5.04
N GLY A 219 -4.62 13.26 -5.64
CA GLY A 219 -3.50 13.85 -6.39
C GLY A 219 -3.95 14.68 -7.59
N LEU A 220 -4.97 14.22 -8.32
CA LEU A 220 -5.53 14.93 -9.47
C LEU A 220 -6.25 16.25 -9.08
N ASP A 221 -6.75 16.34 -7.85
CA ASP A 221 -7.47 17.50 -7.35
C ASP A 221 -6.54 18.65 -6.93
N VAL A 222 -5.25 18.38 -6.76
CA VAL A 222 -4.27 19.39 -6.38
C VAL A 222 -4.25 20.51 -7.43
N LYS A 223 -4.42 21.75 -6.96
CA LYS A 223 -4.28 22.97 -7.75
C LYS A 223 -3.28 23.89 -7.08
N VAL A 224 -2.30 24.34 -7.86
CA VAL A 224 -1.34 25.37 -7.43
C VAL A 224 -1.39 26.55 -8.42
N PRO A 225 -1.15 27.80 -7.96
CA PRO A 225 -1.21 28.97 -8.84
C PRO A 225 -0.25 28.87 -10.02
N GLY A 226 -0.73 29.17 -11.24
CA GLY A 226 0.09 29.14 -12.45
C GLY A 226 0.44 27.74 -12.97
N MET A 227 -0.18 26.67 -12.44
CA MET A 227 0.09 25.30 -12.84
C MET A 227 -0.30 25.00 -14.29
N LEU A 228 0.57 24.28 -14.99
CA LEU A 228 0.31 23.66 -16.29
C LEU A 228 0.10 22.14 -16.14
N TYR A 229 -0.34 21.49 -17.20
CA TYR A 229 -0.61 20.06 -17.23
C TYR A 229 0.29 19.38 -18.25
N ALA A 230 0.77 18.18 -17.96
CA ALA A 230 1.64 17.44 -18.86
C ALA A 230 1.21 15.98 -19.03
N ALA A 231 1.22 15.52 -20.28
CA ALA A 231 1.11 14.12 -20.67
C ALA A 231 2.42 13.67 -21.31
N ILE A 232 2.83 12.42 -21.07
CA ILE A 232 4.19 11.96 -21.37
C ILE A 232 4.15 10.86 -22.42
N ALA A 233 4.77 11.07 -23.57
CA ALA A 233 5.00 10.03 -24.57
C ALA A 233 6.24 9.21 -24.19
N ARG A 234 6.05 7.90 -24.02
CA ARG A 234 7.09 6.94 -23.64
C ARG A 234 7.30 5.90 -24.74
N CYS A 235 8.45 5.24 -24.72
CA CYS A 235 8.66 4.10 -25.60
C CYS A 235 7.73 2.95 -25.19
N PRO A 236 6.91 2.43 -26.10
CA PRO A 236 5.98 1.34 -25.82
C PRO A 236 6.67 -0.02 -25.64
N VAL A 237 7.99 -0.09 -25.89
CA VAL A 237 8.82 -1.28 -25.68
C VAL A 237 9.77 -1.03 -24.52
N PHE A 238 9.79 -1.96 -23.55
CA PHE A 238 10.67 -1.87 -22.40
C PHE A 238 12.15 -1.80 -22.81
N GLY A 239 12.89 -0.88 -22.19
CA GLY A 239 14.30 -0.66 -22.49
C GLY A 239 14.58 0.05 -23.83
N GLY A 240 13.54 0.44 -24.57
CA GLY A 240 13.68 1.26 -25.76
C GLY A 240 14.12 2.69 -25.45
N LYS A 241 14.59 3.41 -26.46
CA LYS A 241 15.14 4.76 -26.34
C LYS A 241 14.51 5.78 -27.26
N LEU A 242 14.41 7.02 -26.79
CA LEU A 242 14.08 8.17 -27.64
C LEU A 242 15.19 8.40 -28.68
N VAL A 243 14.82 8.50 -29.95
CA VAL A 243 15.75 8.88 -31.04
C VAL A 243 15.49 10.32 -31.47
N SER A 244 14.24 10.65 -31.76
CA SER A 244 13.80 11.98 -32.18
C SER A 244 12.27 12.11 -32.07
N PHE A 245 11.77 13.34 -32.13
CA PHE A 245 10.34 13.62 -32.19
C PHE A 245 10.04 14.82 -33.10
N ASP A 246 8.83 14.84 -33.67
CA ASP A 246 8.27 15.97 -34.42
C ASP A 246 7.07 16.54 -33.65
N PRO A 247 7.22 17.74 -33.04
CA PRO A 247 6.18 18.34 -32.21
C PRO A 247 5.13 19.13 -33.01
N THR A 248 5.20 19.16 -34.35
CA THR A 248 4.40 20.07 -35.18
C THR A 248 2.90 19.92 -34.96
N GLU A 249 2.37 18.68 -35.03
CA GLU A 249 0.94 18.42 -34.84
C GLU A 249 0.53 18.61 -33.36
N ALA A 250 1.38 18.21 -32.42
CA ALA A 250 1.13 18.42 -31.00
C ALA A 250 1.00 19.91 -30.65
N ARG A 251 1.86 20.76 -31.21
CA ARG A 251 1.81 22.23 -31.03
C ARG A 251 0.63 22.90 -31.72
N ALA A 252 0.01 22.24 -32.70
CA ALA A 252 -1.18 22.75 -33.37
C ALA A 252 -2.46 22.55 -32.52
N VAL A 253 -2.42 21.69 -31.51
CA VAL A 253 -3.55 21.49 -30.57
C VAL A 253 -3.72 22.74 -29.70
N GLU A 254 -4.91 23.32 -29.71
CA GLU A 254 -5.24 24.49 -28.90
C GLU A 254 -5.01 24.21 -27.40
N GLY A 255 -4.32 25.13 -26.73
CA GLY A 255 -3.97 25.01 -25.32
C GLY A 255 -2.62 24.34 -25.04
N VAL A 256 -1.98 23.71 -26.04
CA VAL A 256 -0.60 23.24 -25.91
C VAL A 256 0.34 24.44 -25.87
N ARG A 257 1.20 24.47 -24.84
CA ARG A 257 2.16 25.55 -24.59
C ARG A 257 3.58 25.15 -24.98
N ASP A 258 3.95 23.90 -24.74
CA ASP A 258 5.27 23.40 -25.11
C ASP A 258 5.28 21.89 -25.34
N VAL A 259 6.32 21.42 -26.01
CA VAL A 259 6.64 20.00 -26.18
C VAL A 259 8.13 19.85 -25.90
N VAL A 260 8.45 19.23 -24.76
CA VAL A 260 9.80 19.21 -24.20
C VAL A 260 10.31 17.78 -24.05
N GLU A 261 11.58 17.58 -24.35
CA GLU A 261 12.26 16.32 -24.06
C GLU A 261 12.58 16.23 -22.56
N ILE A 262 12.23 15.10 -21.96
CA ILE A 262 12.71 14.68 -20.65
C ILE A 262 13.50 13.38 -20.82
N GLU A 263 14.00 12.80 -19.72
CA GLU A 263 14.81 11.59 -19.86
C GLU A 263 14.07 10.45 -20.57
N ASN A 264 14.53 10.15 -21.78
CA ASN A 264 14.05 9.04 -22.59
C ASN A 264 12.54 9.09 -22.91
N ALA A 265 11.94 10.28 -22.85
CA ALA A 265 10.51 10.51 -23.10
C ALA A 265 10.27 11.95 -23.56
N VAL A 266 9.06 12.23 -24.06
CA VAL A 266 8.67 13.58 -24.50
C VAL A 266 7.41 14.00 -23.77
N ALA A 267 7.44 15.15 -23.10
CA ALA A 267 6.30 15.72 -22.41
C ALA A 267 5.58 16.75 -23.28
N VAL A 268 4.27 16.63 -23.41
CA VAL A 268 3.41 17.65 -24.00
C VAL A 268 2.77 18.45 -22.87
N VAL A 269 3.05 19.75 -22.82
CA VAL A 269 2.68 20.65 -21.73
C VAL A 269 1.59 21.61 -22.21
N ALA A 270 0.51 21.74 -21.47
CA ALA A 270 -0.67 22.49 -21.86
C ALA A 270 -1.36 23.20 -20.69
N GLU A 271 -2.34 24.05 -21.01
CA GLU A 271 -3.15 24.80 -20.03
C GLU A 271 -4.15 23.95 -19.26
N ASN A 272 -4.49 22.78 -19.80
CA ASN A 272 -5.43 21.84 -19.19
C ASN A 272 -5.06 20.40 -19.59
N SER A 273 -5.57 19.43 -18.82
CA SER A 273 -5.29 18.01 -19.02
C SER A 273 -5.75 17.49 -20.38
N TRP A 274 -6.88 17.98 -20.90
CA TRP A 274 -7.40 17.56 -22.21
C TRP A 274 -6.45 17.94 -23.35
N ALA A 275 -6.00 19.19 -23.41
CA ALA A 275 -5.06 19.65 -24.42
C ALA A 275 -3.71 18.92 -24.33
N ALA A 276 -3.22 18.63 -23.12
CA ALA A 276 -1.99 17.85 -22.93
C ALA A 276 -2.12 16.44 -23.52
N LEU A 277 -3.23 15.73 -23.22
CA LEU A 277 -3.50 14.39 -23.73
C LEU A 277 -3.72 14.38 -25.25
N GLN A 278 -4.47 15.34 -25.79
CA GLN A 278 -4.68 15.45 -27.24
C GLN A 278 -3.36 15.75 -27.98
N GLY A 279 -2.53 16.63 -27.44
CA GLY A 279 -1.22 16.91 -28.01
C GLY A 279 -0.27 15.71 -27.91
N GLN A 280 -0.29 14.93 -26.81
CA GLN A 280 0.46 13.67 -26.70
C GLN A 280 0.03 12.66 -27.77
N GLN A 281 -1.27 12.52 -28.04
CA GLN A 281 -1.78 11.65 -29.10
C GLN A 281 -1.36 12.10 -30.51
N ALA A 282 -1.27 13.41 -30.74
CA ALA A 282 -0.84 13.97 -32.03
C ALA A 282 0.69 13.94 -32.24
N LEU A 283 1.46 13.77 -31.16
CA LEU A 283 2.91 13.78 -31.19
C LEU A 283 3.48 12.60 -31.99
N LYS A 284 4.42 12.88 -32.90
CA LYS A 284 5.14 11.85 -33.65
C LYS A 284 6.51 11.63 -33.01
N VAL A 285 6.76 10.40 -32.55
CA VAL A 285 8.03 10.05 -31.90
C VAL A 285 8.67 8.85 -32.59
N THR A 286 9.99 8.90 -32.77
CA THR A 286 10.80 7.79 -33.27
C THR A 286 11.56 7.17 -32.10
N TRP A 287 11.36 5.85 -31.93
CA TRP A 287 11.98 5.07 -30.86
C TRP A 287 12.97 4.04 -31.42
N GLU A 288 14.07 3.82 -30.72
CA GLU A 288 14.86 2.60 -30.82
C GLU A 288 14.25 1.58 -29.85
N GLU A 289 13.54 0.56 -30.33
CA GLU A 289 12.77 -0.37 -29.47
C GLU A 289 13.62 -1.26 -28.55
N GLY A 290 14.95 -1.26 -28.70
CA GLY A 290 15.86 -1.92 -27.77
C GLY A 290 15.75 -3.46 -27.73
N PRO A 291 16.32 -4.10 -26.70
CA PRO A 291 16.50 -5.56 -26.66
C PRO A 291 15.21 -6.35 -26.50
N HIS A 292 14.12 -5.72 -26.06
CA HIS A 292 12.84 -6.41 -25.82
C HIS A 292 11.87 -6.38 -27.00
N ALA A 293 12.24 -5.79 -28.14
CA ALA A 293 11.37 -5.64 -29.32
C ALA A 293 10.79 -6.96 -29.87
N SER A 294 11.42 -8.10 -29.59
CA SER A 294 10.93 -9.43 -29.99
C SER A 294 10.25 -10.21 -28.86
N THR A 295 10.14 -9.62 -27.66
CA THR A 295 9.58 -10.30 -26.47
C THR A 295 8.09 -10.59 -26.67
N ASN A 296 7.68 -11.82 -26.39
CA ASN A 296 6.30 -12.28 -26.51
C ASN A 296 5.98 -13.27 -25.39
N SER A 297 4.82 -13.11 -24.74
CA SER A 297 4.37 -13.99 -23.64
C SER A 297 4.29 -15.47 -24.03
N ASP A 298 3.87 -15.79 -25.25
CA ASP A 298 3.79 -17.18 -25.73
C ASP A 298 5.18 -17.79 -25.88
N ASN A 299 6.14 -17.02 -26.40
CA ASN A 299 7.53 -17.48 -26.54
C ASN A 299 8.19 -17.69 -25.17
N ILE A 300 7.88 -16.83 -24.18
CA ILE A 300 8.34 -17.02 -22.80
C ILE A 300 7.83 -18.35 -22.26
N ARG A 301 6.52 -18.62 -22.42
CA ARG A 301 5.90 -19.88 -22.00
C ARG A 301 6.57 -21.08 -22.67
N GLN A 302 6.66 -21.09 -23.99
CA GLN A 302 7.28 -22.18 -24.75
C GLN A 302 8.73 -22.44 -24.34
N GLY A 303 9.50 -21.39 -24.04
CA GLY A 303 10.86 -21.49 -23.53
C GLY A 303 10.96 -22.15 -22.16
N VAL A 304 9.95 -21.97 -21.30
CA VAL A 304 9.85 -22.70 -20.01
C VAL A 304 9.48 -24.17 -20.27
N LEU A 305 8.47 -24.43 -21.11
CA LEU A 305 8.03 -25.81 -21.40
C LEU A 305 9.16 -26.68 -21.95
N ALA A 306 10.02 -26.12 -22.80
CA ALA A 306 11.19 -26.81 -23.35
C ALA A 306 12.25 -27.23 -22.30
N GLN A 307 12.19 -26.68 -21.08
CA GLN A 307 13.10 -27.01 -19.97
C GLN A 307 12.53 -28.03 -18.99
N LEU A 308 11.25 -28.41 -19.14
CA LEU A 308 10.59 -29.36 -18.26
C LEU A 308 10.92 -30.81 -18.67
N PRO A 309 10.85 -31.78 -17.75
CA PRO A 309 11.02 -33.19 -18.10
C PRO A 309 10.01 -33.63 -19.16
N SER A 310 10.43 -34.44 -20.14
CA SER A 310 9.57 -34.87 -21.27
C SER A 310 8.31 -35.65 -20.86
N ALA A 311 8.23 -36.11 -19.61
CA ALA A 311 7.05 -36.75 -19.04
C ALA A 311 5.94 -35.73 -18.68
N VAL A 312 6.25 -34.45 -18.54
CA VAL A 312 5.24 -33.42 -18.25
C VAL A 312 4.44 -33.14 -19.54
N VAL A 313 3.38 -33.91 -19.77
CA VAL A 313 2.43 -33.67 -20.87
C VAL A 313 1.60 -32.42 -20.53
N ILE A 314 1.73 -31.38 -21.36
CA ILE A 314 0.99 -30.13 -21.27
C ILE A 314 0.08 -30.08 -22.50
N GLY A 315 -1.19 -30.42 -22.31
CA GLY A 315 -2.26 -30.54 -23.32
C GLY A 315 -3.56 -31.05 -22.69
N ASP A 316 -4.63 -31.12 -23.49
CA ASP A 316 -6.09 -31.10 -23.16
C ASP A 316 -6.67 -32.02 -22.05
N GLU A 317 -5.85 -32.75 -21.30
CA GLU A 317 -6.17 -33.16 -19.93
C GLU A 317 -4.96 -32.85 -19.03
N PRO A 318 -5.06 -31.89 -18.09
CA PRO A 318 -3.86 -31.31 -17.51
C PRO A 318 -3.24 -32.27 -16.48
N SER A 319 -2.11 -32.85 -16.88
CA SER A 319 -1.04 -33.45 -16.08
C SER A 319 -1.44 -34.39 -14.94
N GLN A 320 -1.77 -35.64 -15.26
CA GLN A 320 -1.30 -36.77 -14.45
C GLN A 320 -0.29 -37.58 -15.28
N VAL A 321 0.98 -37.51 -14.92
CA VAL A 321 1.77 -38.73 -14.96
C VAL A 321 1.56 -39.37 -13.61
N GLN A 322 0.71 -40.39 -13.53
CA GLN A 322 0.86 -41.37 -12.46
C GLN A 322 2.16 -42.13 -12.73
N THR A 323 3.29 -41.51 -12.39
CA THR A 323 4.45 -42.31 -12.04
C THR A 323 4.13 -42.95 -10.70
N THR A 324 4.35 -44.25 -10.59
CA THR A 324 4.08 -44.97 -9.35
C THR A 324 4.84 -44.29 -8.20
N GLY A 325 4.11 -43.60 -7.31
CA GLY A 325 4.67 -42.97 -6.11
C GLY A 325 4.90 -41.45 -6.14
N LYS A 326 4.71 -40.72 -7.25
CA LYS A 326 5.02 -39.27 -7.31
C LYS A 326 3.95 -38.43 -8.05
N LEU A 327 3.68 -37.23 -7.56
CA LEU A 327 2.81 -36.20 -8.15
C LEU A 327 3.65 -35.03 -8.68
N GLU A 328 3.31 -34.53 -9.87
CA GLU A 328 4.01 -33.43 -10.53
C GLU A 328 3.01 -32.47 -11.21
N ALA A 329 3.25 -31.16 -11.12
CA ALA A 329 2.35 -30.14 -11.67
C ALA A 329 3.14 -28.90 -12.12
N LEU A 330 2.64 -28.20 -13.15
CA LEU A 330 3.12 -26.88 -13.56
C LEU A 330 2.02 -25.86 -13.29
N TYR A 331 2.31 -24.83 -12.50
CA TYR A 331 1.43 -23.69 -12.29
C TYR A 331 1.93 -22.44 -13.01
N GLU A 332 1.02 -21.64 -13.56
CA GLU A 332 1.34 -20.44 -14.34
C GLU A 332 0.60 -19.21 -13.82
N VAL A 333 1.36 -18.13 -13.60
CA VAL A 333 0.83 -16.81 -13.22
C VAL A 333 1.28 -15.79 -14.28
N PRO A 334 0.35 -15.03 -14.89
CA PRO A 334 0.67 -14.08 -15.94
C PRO A 334 1.23 -12.80 -15.31
N TYR A 335 1.67 -11.86 -16.16
CA TYR A 335 1.84 -10.49 -15.68
C TYR A 335 0.48 -9.93 -15.22
N LEU A 336 0.47 -9.19 -14.11
CA LEU A 336 -0.72 -8.49 -13.62
C LEU A 336 -0.39 -7.01 -13.41
N ALA A 337 -1.30 -6.14 -13.85
CA ALA A 337 -1.26 -4.73 -13.56
C ALA A 337 -1.98 -4.45 -12.23
N HIS A 338 -1.62 -3.35 -11.58
CA HIS A 338 -2.24 -2.90 -10.35
C HIS A 338 -3.61 -2.28 -10.57
N ALA A 339 -3.80 -1.63 -11.72
CA ALA A 339 -5.05 -1.02 -12.15
C ALA A 339 -5.72 -0.12 -11.07
N PRO A 340 -4.99 0.80 -10.39
CA PRO A 340 -5.61 1.70 -9.41
C PRO A 340 -6.62 2.61 -10.10
N MET A 341 -7.75 2.93 -9.46
CA MET A 341 -8.81 3.75 -10.09
C MET A 341 -8.32 5.15 -10.48
N GLU A 342 -7.47 5.76 -9.66
CA GLU A 342 -6.73 6.98 -9.99
C GLU A 342 -5.42 6.63 -10.72
N PRO A 343 -5.26 6.97 -12.02
CA PRO A 343 -4.01 6.82 -12.74
C PRO A 343 -2.85 7.60 -12.11
N MET A 344 -1.61 7.24 -12.46
CA MET A 344 -0.43 7.93 -11.95
C MET A 344 -0.48 9.43 -12.27
N ASN A 345 -0.18 10.24 -11.27
CA ASN A 345 -0.19 11.69 -11.37
C ASN A 345 0.67 12.31 -10.25
N CYS A 346 1.20 13.50 -10.50
CA CYS A 346 1.98 14.25 -9.52
C CYS A 346 2.06 15.73 -9.92
N VAL A 347 1.95 16.62 -8.95
CA VAL A 347 2.27 18.05 -9.13
C VAL A 347 3.69 18.30 -8.62
N ALA A 348 4.51 18.99 -9.40
CA ALA A 348 5.81 19.48 -8.97
C ALA A 348 5.94 20.98 -9.28
N ASP A 349 6.54 21.72 -8.36
CA ASP A 349 6.97 23.12 -8.51
C ASP A 349 8.47 23.21 -8.20
N VAL A 350 9.28 23.33 -9.24
CA VAL A 350 10.74 23.28 -9.16
C VAL A 350 11.34 24.67 -9.35
N HIS A 351 12.14 25.07 -8.36
CA HIS A 351 12.95 26.28 -8.40
C HIS A 351 14.44 25.95 -8.13
N PRO A 352 15.37 26.89 -8.43
CA PRO A 352 16.79 26.66 -8.19
C PRO A 352 17.17 26.38 -6.73
N ASP A 353 16.36 26.85 -5.77
CA ASP A 353 16.63 26.81 -4.34
C ASP A 353 15.63 25.96 -3.53
N ARG A 354 14.50 25.55 -4.13
CA ARG A 354 13.46 24.75 -3.47
C ARG A 354 12.68 23.90 -4.45
N ILE A 355 12.09 22.82 -3.93
CA ILE A 355 11.20 21.94 -4.68
C ILE A 355 9.99 21.65 -3.81
N GLU A 356 8.78 21.86 -4.33
CA GLU A 356 7.56 21.39 -3.69
C GLU A 356 6.84 20.39 -4.59
N VAL A 357 6.43 19.26 -4.01
CA VAL A 357 5.78 18.15 -4.69
C VAL A 357 4.49 17.81 -3.96
N TRP A 358 3.43 17.53 -4.72
CA TRP A 358 2.22 16.88 -4.23
C TRP A 358 2.10 15.53 -4.92
N ALA A 359 2.45 14.47 -4.20
CA ALA A 359 2.53 13.12 -4.73
C ALA A 359 1.57 12.19 -3.97
N PRO A 360 0.52 11.67 -4.61
CA PRO A 360 -0.25 10.53 -4.09
C PRO A 360 0.63 9.26 -4.09
N THR A 361 1.58 9.18 -3.16
CA THR A 361 2.63 8.14 -3.11
C THR A 361 2.52 7.26 -1.87
N GLN A 362 2.81 5.98 -2.04
CA GLN A 362 3.04 5.08 -0.92
C GLN A 362 4.42 5.30 -0.30
N ASN A 363 5.35 6.02 -0.92
CA ASN A 363 6.73 6.13 -0.43
C ASN A 363 7.22 7.59 -0.38
N PRO A 364 6.76 8.39 0.61
CA PRO A 364 7.06 9.82 0.67
C PRO A 364 8.56 10.15 0.75
N LEU A 365 9.33 9.37 1.51
CA LEU A 365 10.77 9.58 1.64
C LEU A 365 11.51 9.27 0.34
N GLU A 366 11.14 8.21 -0.37
CA GLU A 366 11.72 7.98 -1.68
C GLU A 366 11.28 9.04 -2.67
N ALA A 367 10.02 9.52 -2.67
CA ALA A 367 9.61 10.64 -3.49
C ALA A 367 10.42 11.93 -3.21
N GLN A 368 10.75 12.21 -1.94
CA GLN A 368 11.65 13.29 -1.57
C GLN A 368 13.08 13.06 -2.09
N ARG A 369 13.56 11.82 -1.99
CA ARG A 369 14.88 11.36 -2.45
C ARG A 369 14.94 11.03 -3.93
N VAL A 370 13.86 11.08 -4.72
CA VAL A 370 13.98 10.96 -6.18
C VAL A 370 14.90 12.05 -6.74
N SER A 371 15.06 13.13 -5.97
CA SER A 371 16.08 14.15 -6.16
C SER A 371 17.53 13.75 -5.79
N GLN A 372 17.74 12.71 -4.98
CA GLN A 372 19.02 12.42 -4.30
C GLN A 372 19.39 10.92 -4.11
N SER A 373 18.59 9.95 -4.55
CA SER A 373 18.79 8.52 -4.18
C SER A 373 20.07 7.90 -4.79
N PRO A 374 20.93 7.24 -3.97
CA PRO A 374 22.19 6.66 -4.42
C PRO A 374 22.08 5.27 -5.06
N THR A 375 20.93 4.60 -5.00
CA THR A 375 20.73 3.22 -5.50
C THR A 375 19.86 3.11 -6.75
N GLY A 376 19.38 4.24 -7.29
CA GLY A 376 18.44 4.25 -8.41
C GLY A 376 19.06 3.84 -9.76
N GLY A 377 18.18 3.36 -10.65
CA GLY A 377 18.50 3.08 -12.05
C GLY A 377 19.00 4.31 -12.81
N ARG A 378 19.20 4.18 -14.13
CA ARG A 378 19.78 5.23 -14.98
C ARG A 378 19.10 6.59 -14.80
N TRP A 379 17.78 6.59 -14.56
CA TRP A 379 16.97 7.79 -14.45
C TRP A 379 17.10 8.61 -13.16
N MET A 380 17.32 7.93 -12.05
CA MET A 380 17.57 8.59 -10.77
C MET A 380 18.87 9.42 -10.81
N ARG A 381 19.82 9.03 -11.68
CA ARG A 381 21.08 9.75 -11.88
C ARG A 381 20.88 11.08 -12.62
N TYR A 382 19.89 11.16 -13.51
CA TYR A 382 19.60 12.36 -14.27
C TYR A 382 18.91 13.41 -13.39
N VAL A 383 17.86 13.02 -12.65
CA VAL A 383 17.20 13.89 -11.68
C VAL A 383 18.20 14.43 -10.65
N ARG A 384 19.07 13.56 -10.11
CA ARG A 384 20.14 13.99 -9.21
C ARG A 384 21.09 15.02 -9.84
N ARG A 385 21.45 14.85 -11.11
CA ARG A 385 22.34 15.80 -11.83
C ARG A 385 21.66 17.16 -12.00
N LEU A 386 20.37 17.15 -12.35
CA LEU A 386 19.57 18.34 -12.58
C LEU A 386 19.27 19.13 -11.30
N LEU A 387 19.21 18.46 -10.15
CA LEU A 387 18.91 19.05 -8.84
C LEU A 387 20.15 19.26 -7.97
N THR A 388 21.35 19.20 -8.57
CA THR A 388 22.60 19.45 -7.86
C THR A 388 22.57 20.82 -7.16
N GLY A 389 22.53 20.82 -5.82
CA GLY A 389 22.56 22.03 -5.00
C GLY A 389 21.33 22.30 -4.15
N VAL A 390 20.19 21.61 -4.37
CA VAL A 390 19.00 21.73 -3.50
C VAL A 390 19.12 20.74 -2.33
N PRO A 391 19.20 21.22 -1.08
CA PRO A 391 19.32 20.34 0.09
C PRO A 391 17.97 19.66 0.41
N LEU A 392 17.97 18.49 1.08
CA LEU A 392 16.73 17.71 1.34
C LEU A 392 15.67 18.50 2.09
N GLU A 393 16.09 19.37 3.01
CA GLU A 393 15.23 20.25 3.78
C GLU A 393 14.49 21.30 2.94
N ALA A 394 15.00 21.61 1.74
CA ALA A 394 14.35 22.49 0.78
C ALA A 394 13.42 21.74 -0.20
N ILE A 395 13.27 20.42 0.00
CA ILE A 395 12.39 19.56 -0.80
C ILE A 395 11.21 19.14 0.07
N LYS A 396 10.05 19.72 -0.22
CA LYS A 396 8.80 19.43 0.49
C LYS A 396 7.94 18.48 -0.33
N VAL A 397 7.55 17.35 0.26
CA VAL A 397 6.61 16.41 -0.34
C VAL A 397 5.33 16.37 0.49
N ASN A 398 4.25 16.87 -0.10
CA ASN A 398 2.89 16.77 0.39
C ASN A 398 2.25 15.48 -0.13
N VAL A 399 1.53 14.77 0.73
CA VAL A 399 0.91 13.49 0.39
C VAL A 399 -0.62 13.66 0.39
N PRO A 400 -1.26 13.95 -0.75
CA PRO A 400 -2.73 13.90 -0.85
C PRO A 400 -3.25 12.48 -0.65
N LEU A 401 -4.57 12.32 -0.55
CA LEU A 401 -5.20 10.99 -0.55
C LEU A 401 -4.89 10.27 -1.87
N ILE A 402 -4.89 8.94 -1.82
CA ILE A 402 -4.52 8.09 -2.95
C ILE A 402 -5.74 7.31 -3.44
N GLY A 403 -6.07 7.41 -4.73
CA GLY A 403 -7.17 6.69 -5.37
C GLY A 403 -6.83 5.24 -5.75
N GLY A 404 -6.25 4.50 -4.81
CA GLY A 404 -5.71 3.15 -5.00
C GLY A 404 -4.22 3.14 -5.34
N GLY A 405 -3.51 2.16 -4.78
CA GLY A 405 -2.07 1.96 -5.03
C GLY A 405 -1.75 0.50 -5.31
N PHE A 406 -2.20 -0.40 -4.44
CA PHE A 406 -1.97 -1.85 -4.56
C PHE A 406 -0.49 -2.24 -4.72
N GLY A 407 0.43 -1.31 -4.43
CA GLY A 407 1.87 -1.43 -4.61
C GLY A 407 2.45 -0.64 -5.80
N ARG A 408 1.64 -0.23 -6.79
CA ARG A 408 2.05 0.62 -7.92
C ARG A 408 2.75 1.90 -7.45
N ARG A 409 2.19 2.53 -6.42
CA ARG A 409 2.61 3.84 -5.91
C ARG A 409 3.75 3.76 -4.89
N LEU A 410 4.32 2.56 -4.67
CA LEU A 410 5.65 2.42 -4.06
C LEU A 410 6.75 2.86 -5.02
N GLN A 411 6.48 2.75 -6.33
CA GLN A 411 7.28 3.38 -7.37
C GLN A 411 6.99 4.88 -7.42
N VAL A 412 7.98 5.63 -7.88
CA VAL A 412 8.02 7.10 -7.84
C VAL A 412 8.48 7.69 -9.19
N ASP A 413 8.37 6.89 -10.24
CA ASP A 413 8.66 7.22 -11.63
C ASP A 413 7.87 8.44 -12.12
N TYR A 414 6.56 8.50 -11.83
CA TYR A 414 5.71 9.64 -12.17
C TYR A 414 6.04 10.92 -11.38
N VAL A 415 6.68 10.81 -10.20
CA VAL A 415 7.20 11.96 -9.45
C VAL A 415 8.44 12.52 -10.15
N SER A 416 9.34 11.63 -10.59
CA SER A 416 10.52 12.00 -11.38
C SER A 416 10.14 12.73 -12.65
N GLU A 417 9.12 12.26 -13.38
CA GLU A 417 8.61 12.93 -14.57
C GLU A 417 8.09 14.34 -14.25
N ALA A 418 7.25 14.50 -13.22
CA ALA A 418 6.72 15.81 -12.85
C ALA A 418 7.82 16.81 -12.50
N VAL A 419 8.83 16.38 -11.74
CA VAL A 419 9.98 17.20 -11.37
C VAL A 419 10.78 17.62 -12.61
N GLN A 420 11.06 16.69 -13.53
CA GLN A 420 11.78 17.01 -14.76
C GLN A 420 11.02 17.99 -15.64
N VAL A 421 9.71 17.78 -15.83
CA VAL A 421 8.90 18.66 -16.68
C VAL A 421 8.78 20.06 -16.05
N SER A 422 8.49 20.16 -14.76
CA SER A 422 8.42 21.45 -14.06
C SER A 422 9.74 22.21 -14.15
N GLN A 423 10.87 21.51 -14.01
CA GLN A 423 12.19 22.12 -14.13
C GLN A 423 12.48 22.66 -15.52
N VAL A 424 12.18 21.90 -16.58
CA VAL A 424 12.44 22.31 -17.97
C VAL A 424 11.54 23.48 -18.37
N VAL A 425 10.28 23.44 -17.95
CA VAL A 425 9.28 24.48 -18.27
C VAL A 425 9.45 25.74 -17.41
N GLY A 426 9.98 25.60 -16.19
CA GLY A 426 10.11 26.71 -15.24
C GLY A 426 8.78 27.17 -14.63
N ALA A 427 7.81 26.25 -14.49
CA ALA A 427 6.50 26.49 -13.89
C ALA A 427 6.03 25.26 -13.09
N PRO A 428 5.05 25.40 -12.18
CA PRO A 428 4.40 24.25 -11.58
C PRO A 428 3.70 23.40 -12.64
N VAL A 429 3.85 22.08 -12.59
CA VAL A 429 3.27 21.15 -13.57
C VAL A 429 2.62 19.96 -12.88
N GLN A 430 1.37 19.65 -13.26
CA GLN A 430 0.72 18.37 -12.97
C GLN A 430 0.96 17.40 -14.12
N VAL A 431 1.80 16.38 -13.89
CA VAL A 431 1.87 15.22 -14.78
C VAL A 431 0.66 14.34 -14.54
N ILE A 432 0.01 13.93 -15.63
CA ILE A 432 -1.17 13.07 -15.63
C ILE A 432 -0.94 11.94 -16.62
N TRP A 433 -1.19 10.71 -16.18
CA TRP A 433 -1.21 9.55 -17.05
C TRP A 433 -2.66 9.25 -17.48
N SER A 434 -2.84 8.82 -18.72
CA SER A 434 -4.08 8.18 -19.16
C SER A 434 -4.21 6.78 -18.53
N ARG A 435 -5.39 6.15 -18.66
CA ARG A 435 -5.53 4.75 -18.25
C ARG A 435 -4.66 3.82 -19.10
N GLU A 436 -4.55 4.15 -20.39
CA GLU A 436 -3.71 3.44 -21.35
C GLU A 436 -2.24 3.51 -20.93
N ASP A 437 -1.75 4.69 -20.55
CA ASP A 437 -0.40 4.85 -20.03
C ASP A 437 -0.20 4.08 -18.72
N ASP A 438 -1.17 4.13 -17.80
CA ASP A 438 -1.13 3.44 -16.51
C ASP A 438 -1.00 1.92 -16.67
N LEU A 439 -1.77 1.31 -17.58
CA LEU A 439 -1.71 -0.13 -17.84
C LEU A 439 -0.53 -0.56 -18.70
N GLN A 440 -0.05 0.28 -19.64
CA GLN A 440 1.03 -0.08 -20.56
C GLN A 440 2.44 0.20 -20.00
N HIS A 441 2.54 1.09 -18.99
CA HIS A 441 3.79 1.45 -18.32
C HIS A 441 3.74 1.17 -16.81
N ASP A 442 2.96 0.16 -16.41
CA ASP A 442 2.95 -0.35 -15.04
C ASP A 442 4.30 -1.02 -14.68
N TYR A 443 4.48 -1.27 -13.39
CA TYR A 443 5.43 -2.20 -12.82
C TYR A 443 4.71 -3.50 -12.45
N TYR A 444 4.62 -4.43 -13.39
CA TYR A 444 3.73 -5.59 -13.27
C TYR A 444 4.13 -6.54 -12.12
N HIS A 445 3.13 -7.24 -11.57
CA HIS A 445 3.39 -8.52 -10.90
C HIS A 445 4.08 -9.44 -11.92
N PRO A 446 5.20 -10.09 -11.58
CA PRO A 446 5.96 -10.86 -12.55
C PRO A 446 5.17 -12.08 -13.07
N ILE A 447 5.31 -12.34 -14.38
CA ILE A 447 5.00 -13.66 -14.92
C ILE A 447 5.90 -14.72 -14.27
N SER A 448 5.31 -15.83 -13.84
CA SER A 448 6.08 -16.94 -13.28
C SER A 448 5.44 -18.29 -13.52
N TYR A 449 6.30 -19.30 -13.60
CA TYR A 449 5.94 -20.70 -13.80
C TYR A 449 6.55 -21.52 -12.68
N HIS A 450 5.77 -22.43 -12.11
CA HIS A 450 6.13 -23.16 -10.90
C HIS A 450 5.95 -24.65 -11.15
N TYR A 451 7.06 -25.34 -11.40
CA TYR A 451 7.07 -26.79 -11.51
C TYR A 451 7.22 -27.39 -10.11
N VAL A 452 6.18 -28.06 -9.64
CA VAL A 452 6.09 -28.62 -8.29
C VAL A 452 6.05 -30.13 -8.37
N THR A 453 6.76 -30.78 -7.44
CA THR A 453 6.74 -32.23 -7.32
C THR A 453 6.69 -32.68 -5.87
N ALA A 454 6.06 -33.82 -5.59
CA ALA A 454 6.12 -34.48 -4.28
C ALA A 454 5.88 -35.99 -4.41
N GLU A 455 6.43 -36.76 -3.48
CA GLU A 455 6.03 -38.15 -3.29
C GLU A 455 4.56 -38.25 -2.86
N LEU A 456 3.87 -39.34 -3.21
CA LEU A 456 2.50 -39.60 -2.79
C LEU A 456 2.45 -40.09 -1.33
N ALA A 457 2.66 -39.16 -0.39
CA ALA A 457 2.52 -39.39 1.04
C ALA A 457 1.94 -38.16 1.75
N ALA A 458 1.19 -38.36 2.82
CA ALA A 458 0.55 -37.26 3.57
C ALA A 458 1.56 -36.23 4.11
N THR A 459 2.76 -36.69 4.47
CA THR A 459 3.86 -35.87 4.99
C THR A 459 4.86 -35.45 3.91
N ALA A 460 4.56 -35.73 2.63
CA ALA A 460 5.49 -35.45 1.55
C ALA A 460 5.84 -33.96 1.49
N LYS A 461 7.14 -33.72 1.38
CA LYS A 461 7.70 -32.40 1.14
C LYS A 461 7.49 -32.06 -0.34
N MET A 462 7.00 -30.85 -0.60
CA MET A 462 6.90 -30.31 -1.94
C MET A 462 8.24 -29.72 -2.36
N GLU A 463 8.69 -30.05 -3.56
CA GLU A 463 9.84 -29.44 -4.21
C GLU A 463 9.33 -28.55 -5.34
N GLN A 464 9.78 -27.29 -5.38
CA GLN A 464 9.32 -26.30 -6.34
C GLN A 464 10.52 -25.71 -7.10
N LYS A 465 10.46 -25.76 -8.42
CA LYS A 465 11.34 -25.02 -9.33
C LYS A 465 10.55 -23.88 -9.97
N ARG A 466 10.95 -22.64 -9.68
CA ARG A 466 10.36 -21.44 -10.24
C ARG A 466 11.13 -20.96 -11.47
N PHE A 467 10.41 -20.60 -12.52
CA PHE A 467 10.92 -19.91 -13.70
C PHE A 467 10.25 -18.54 -13.78
N ASN A 468 11.05 -17.49 -13.96
CA ASN A 468 10.56 -16.11 -14.04
C ASN A 468 10.58 -15.62 -15.49
N GLY A 469 9.81 -14.57 -15.77
CA GLY A 469 9.91 -13.85 -17.03
C GLY A 469 11.28 -13.23 -17.29
N PRO A 470 11.52 -12.70 -18.50
CA PRO A 470 12.77 -12.07 -18.87
C PRO A 470 13.10 -10.88 -17.98
N GLU A 471 14.39 -10.70 -17.68
CA GLU A 471 14.90 -9.48 -17.06
C GLU A 471 14.62 -8.26 -17.96
N GLY A 472 14.51 -7.06 -17.39
CA GLY A 472 14.34 -5.81 -18.14
C GLY A 472 12.90 -5.38 -18.40
N ILE A 473 11.91 -6.25 -18.13
CA ILE A 473 10.49 -5.84 -18.03
C ILE A 473 10.26 -5.20 -16.66
N SER A 474 9.61 -4.03 -16.61
CA SER A 474 9.30 -3.33 -15.36
C SER A 474 8.41 -4.19 -14.47
N GLN A 475 8.88 -4.49 -13.25
CA GLN A 475 8.17 -5.33 -12.29
C GLN A 475 8.13 -4.67 -10.93
N GLY A 476 7.04 -4.87 -10.19
CA GLY A 476 6.81 -4.22 -8.90
C GLY A 476 6.04 -5.10 -7.93
N PRO A 477 6.04 -4.72 -6.64
CA PRO A 477 5.23 -5.39 -5.65
C PRO A 477 3.75 -5.13 -5.96
N TRP A 478 3.05 -6.13 -6.46
CA TRP A 478 1.58 -6.16 -6.51
C TRP A 478 1.03 -6.62 -5.17
N ARG A 479 -0.23 -6.33 -4.81
CA ARG A 479 -0.75 -6.59 -3.45
C ARG A 479 -0.52 -8.05 -3.04
N ALA A 480 0.13 -8.26 -1.90
CA ALA A 480 0.59 -9.54 -1.35
C ALA A 480 1.89 -10.10 -1.96
N VAL A 481 2.49 -9.39 -2.92
CA VAL A 481 3.78 -9.67 -3.54
C VAL A 481 3.83 -11.13 -3.99
N GLU A 482 4.76 -11.94 -3.51
CA GLU A 482 4.86 -13.35 -3.88
C GLU A 482 3.91 -14.26 -3.11
N ASN A 483 3.31 -13.80 -2.00
CA ASN A 483 2.44 -14.66 -1.17
C ASN A 483 1.23 -15.15 -1.97
N ILE A 484 0.69 -14.34 -2.90
CA ILE A 484 -0.45 -14.77 -3.70
C ILE A 484 -0.05 -15.89 -4.69
N THR A 485 1.10 -15.75 -5.33
CA THR A 485 1.67 -16.77 -6.22
C THR A 485 1.99 -18.05 -5.44
N ASP A 486 2.68 -17.91 -4.31
CA ASP A 486 3.10 -19.03 -3.48
C ASP A 486 1.90 -19.78 -2.89
N ALA A 487 0.87 -19.06 -2.44
CA ALA A 487 -0.35 -19.67 -1.92
C ALA A 487 -1.13 -20.41 -3.01
N PHE A 488 -1.26 -19.83 -4.21
CA PHE A 488 -1.89 -20.50 -5.36
C PHE A 488 -1.22 -21.86 -5.62
N VAL A 489 0.10 -21.87 -5.71
CA VAL A 489 0.89 -23.07 -5.99
C VAL A 489 0.78 -24.09 -4.84
N GLN A 490 1.06 -23.66 -3.61
CA GLN A 490 1.11 -24.56 -2.46
C GLN A 490 -0.25 -25.15 -2.11
N GLU A 491 -1.29 -24.31 -2.07
CA GLU A 491 -2.61 -24.74 -1.60
C GLU A 491 -3.40 -25.48 -2.69
N CYS A 492 -3.19 -25.23 -3.98
CA CYS A 492 -3.71 -26.13 -5.03
C CYS A 492 -3.01 -27.49 -4.98
N PHE A 493 -1.68 -27.51 -4.86
CA PHE A 493 -0.93 -28.77 -4.88
C PHE A 493 -1.21 -29.66 -3.66
N VAL A 494 -1.45 -29.06 -2.48
CA VAL A 494 -1.92 -29.80 -1.29
C VAL A 494 -3.29 -30.45 -1.55
N ASP A 495 -4.19 -29.79 -2.29
CA ASP A 495 -5.49 -30.35 -2.66
C ASP A 495 -5.37 -31.50 -3.67
N GLU A 496 -4.48 -31.37 -4.64
CA GLU A 496 -4.14 -32.44 -5.58
C GLU A 496 -3.54 -33.66 -4.88
N LEU A 497 -2.65 -33.43 -3.90
CA LEU A 497 -2.10 -34.49 -3.06
C LEU A 497 -3.20 -35.17 -2.23
N ALA A 498 -4.14 -34.40 -1.65
CA ALA A 498 -5.28 -34.96 -0.92
C ALA A 498 -6.12 -35.88 -1.82
N ALA A 499 -6.45 -35.43 -3.04
CA ALA A 499 -7.21 -36.22 -3.99
C ALA A 499 -6.46 -37.50 -4.43
N ALA A 500 -5.16 -37.40 -4.72
CA ALA A 500 -4.34 -38.56 -5.09
C ALA A 500 -4.23 -39.59 -3.94
N LEU A 501 -4.33 -39.14 -2.69
CA LEU A 501 -4.34 -39.99 -1.50
C LEU A 501 -5.75 -40.48 -1.10
N GLY A 502 -6.81 -40.04 -1.80
CA GLY A 502 -8.20 -40.34 -1.43
C GLY A 502 -8.60 -39.75 -0.07
N ARG A 503 -8.06 -38.59 0.29
CA ARG A 503 -8.26 -37.93 1.58
C ARG A 503 -9.05 -36.64 1.44
N ASP A 504 -9.78 -36.27 2.50
CA ASP A 504 -10.37 -34.95 2.61
C ASP A 504 -9.26 -33.87 2.67
N PRO A 505 -9.36 -32.81 1.85
CA PRO A 505 -8.32 -31.79 1.74
C PRO A 505 -8.26 -30.83 2.94
N TYR A 506 -9.33 -30.69 3.72
CA TYR A 506 -9.30 -29.95 4.98
C TYR A 506 -8.55 -30.75 6.06
N GLU A 507 -8.85 -32.05 6.20
CA GLU A 507 -8.18 -32.94 7.16
C GLU A 507 -6.66 -33.03 6.88
N LEU A 508 -6.26 -33.14 5.60
CA LEU A 508 -4.83 -33.14 5.24
C LEU A 508 -4.14 -31.82 5.63
N ARG A 509 -4.79 -30.67 5.45
CA ARG A 509 -4.24 -29.37 5.87
C ARG A 509 -4.12 -29.29 7.39
N LEU A 510 -5.13 -29.75 8.13
CA LEU A 510 -5.14 -29.73 9.58
C LEU A 510 -3.98 -30.55 10.19
N GLU A 511 -3.63 -31.69 9.58
CA GLU A 511 -2.47 -32.49 9.98
C GLU A 511 -1.14 -31.79 9.69
N ARG A 512 -1.04 -31.07 8.57
CA ARG A 512 0.20 -30.42 8.10
C ARG A 512 0.48 -29.08 8.77
N ILE A 513 -0.54 -28.38 9.26
CA ILE A 513 -0.36 -27.07 9.89
C ILE A 513 0.05 -27.25 11.37
N HIS A 514 1.22 -26.75 11.73
CA HIS A 514 1.71 -26.81 13.12
C HIS A 514 1.41 -25.55 13.94
N ASN A 515 1.22 -24.40 13.28
CA ASN A 515 0.92 -23.15 13.97
C ASN A 515 -0.55 -23.16 14.48
N PRO A 516 -0.79 -23.01 15.80
CA PRO A 516 -2.14 -23.12 16.37
C PRO A 516 -3.09 -22.00 15.91
N ARG A 517 -2.58 -20.78 15.66
CA ARG A 517 -3.39 -19.67 15.12
C ARG A 517 -3.83 -19.95 13.68
N ARG A 518 -2.93 -20.50 12.85
CA ARG A 518 -3.29 -20.95 11.49
C ARG A 518 -4.28 -22.11 11.51
N LYS A 519 -4.21 -23.03 12.49
CA LYS A 519 -5.22 -24.07 12.67
C LYS A 519 -6.58 -23.48 13.04
N ALA A 520 -6.61 -22.57 14.00
CA ALA A 520 -7.84 -21.94 14.45
C ALA A 520 -8.59 -21.21 13.32
N VAL A 521 -7.88 -20.50 12.43
CA VAL A 521 -8.54 -19.89 11.26
C VAL A 521 -9.06 -20.94 10.27
N LEU A 522 -8.31 -22.03 10.03
CA LEU A 522 -8.76 -23.11 9.15
C LEU A 522 -10.02 -23.81 9.68
N GLU A 523 -10.04 -24.14 10.97
CA GLU A 523 -11.18 -24.75 11.66
C GLU A 523 -12.40 -23.82 11.63
N LEU A 524 -12.22 -22.53 11.94
CA LEU A 524 -13.31 -21.56 11.92
C LEU A 524 -13.87 -21.34 10.50
N ALA A 525 -13.01 -21.25 9.48
CA ALA A 525 -13.45 -21.13 8.10
C ALA A 525 -14.23 -22.38 7.65
N ALA A 526 -13.76 -23.57 8.00
CA ALA A 526 -14.46 -24.82 7.70
C ALA A 526 -15.83 -24.90 8.40
N GLU A 527 -15.91 -24.52 9.68
CA GLU A 527 -17.17 -24.45 10.44
C GLU A 527 -18.16 -23.48 9.78
N LYS A 528 -17.75 -22.22 9.55
CA LYS A 528 -18.61 -21.17 8.98
C LYS A 528 -18.91 -21.37 7.50
N GLY A 529 -18.04 -22.10 6.80
CA GLY A 529 -18.20 -22.53 5.42
C GLY A 529 -19.03 -23.80 5.26
N ASN A 530 -19.52 -24.40 6.35
CA ASN A 530 -20.27 -25.66 6.34
C ASN A 530 -19.53 -26.79 5.61
N TRP A 531 -18.21 -26.90 5.80
CA TRP A 531 -17.39 -27.92 5.14
C TRP A 531 -17.97 -29.33 5.37
N GLY A 532 -17.96 -30.16 4.32
CA GLY A 532 -18.57 -31.50 4.34
C GLY A 532 -20.09 -31.56 4.15
N SER A 533 -20.80 -30.42 4.18
CA SER A 533 -22.24 -30.39 3.88
C SER A 533 -22.50 -30.60 2.38
N PRO A 534 -23.59 -31.29 1.99
CA PRO A 534 -23.89 -31.54 0.58
C PRO A 534 -24.14 -30.23 -0.19
N LEU A 535 -23.79 -30.24 -1.47
CA LEU A 535 -24.05 -29.15 -2.42
C LEU A 535 -24.94 -29.64 -3.58
N SER A 536 -25.55 -28.70 -4.30
CA SER A 536 -26.27 -29.00 -5.53
C SER A 536 -25.32 -29.52 -6.62
N GLU A 537 -25.87 -30.25 -7.60
CA GLU A 537 -25.11 -30.65 -8.78
C GLU A 537 -24.53 -29.43 -9.52
N GLY A 538 -23.30 -29.54 -10.02
CA GLY A 538 -22.57 -28.44 -10.66
C GLY A 538 -21.99 -27.39 -9.70
N TRP A 539 -22.17 -27.56 -8.38
CA TRP A 539 -21.55 -26.72 -7.37
C TRP A 539 -20.32 -27.40 -6.77
N GLY A 540 -19.36 -26.58 -6.33
CA GLY A 540 -18.16 -27.04 -5.65
C GLY A 540 -17.82 -26.16 -4.46
N ARG A 541 -17.17 -26.77 -3.47
CA ARG A 541 -16.62 -26.10 -2.30
C ARG A 541 -15.12 -26.35 -2.25
N GLY A 542 -14.34 -25.28 -2.12
CA GLY A 542 -12.89 -25.32 -2.01
C GLY A 542 -12.43 -24.61 -0.77
N ILE A 543 -11.31 -25.06 -0.21
CA ILE A 543 -10.73 -24.50 1.02
C ILE A 543 -9.23 -24.29 0.83
N ALA A 544 -8.72 -23.19 1.38
CA ALA A 544 -7.29 -22.91 1.43
C ALA A 544 -6.96 -22.17 2.73
N SER A 545 -5.72 -22.30 3.21
CA SER A 545 -5.21 -21.52 4.33
C SER A 545 -3.81 -21.02 4.04
N TYR A 546 -3.45 -19.81 4.47
CA TYR A 546 -2.11 -19.27 4.26
C TYR A 546 -1.68 -18.34 5.40
N SER A 547 -0.36 -18.17 5.55
CA SER A 547 0.24 -17.25 6.52
C SER A 547 1.01 -16.16 5.80
N THR A 548 0.42 -14.98 5.66
CA THR A 548 1.11 -13.83 5.06
C THR A 548 2.19 -13.33 6.03
N TYR A 549 3.45 -13.38 5.59
CA TYR A 549 4.66 -13.05 6.37
C TYR A 549 4.78 -13.76 7.73
N GLY A 550 4.06 -14.87 7.93
CA GLY A 550 4.06 -15.63 9.17
C GLY A 550 3.33 -14.99 10.37
N VAL A 551 2.69 -13.83 10.19
CA VAL A 551 2.07 -13.06 11.30
C VAL A 551 0.56 -12.85 11.18
N THR A 552 0.05 -12.89 9.95
CA THR A 552 -1.38 -12.83 9.65
C THR A 552 -1.79 -14.15 9.02
N HIS A 553 -2.70 -14.84 9.68
CA HIS A 553 -3.17 -16.16 9.27
C HIS A 553 -4.58 -16.05 8.71
N VAL A 554 -4.81 -16.65 7.54
CA VAL A 554 -6.11 -16.64 6.89
C VAL A 554 -6.47 -18.06 6.46
N ALA A 555 -7.77 -18.36 6.48
CA ALA A 555 -8.34 -19.45 5.73
C ALA A 555 -9.63 -18.99 5.04
N GLU A 556 -9.85 -19.49 3.83
CA GLU A 556 -11.03 -19.17 3.04
C GLU A 556 -11.71 -20.45 2.56
N VAL A 557 -13.04 -20.47 2.68
CA VAL A 557 -13.92 -21.44 2.03
C VAL A 557 -14.69 -20.73 0.94
N VAL A 558 -14.59 -21.24 -0.28
CA VAL A 558 -15.27 -20.72 -1.47
C VAL A 558 -16.33 -21.71 -1.92
N GLU A 559 -17.54 -21.22 -2.13
CA GLU A 559 -18.60 -21.94 -2.84
C GLU A 559 -18.85 -21.29 -4.20
N LEU A 560 -18.86 -22.10 -5.24
CA LEU A 560 -19.12 -21.66 -6.60
C LEU A 560 -19.96 -22.67 -7.37
N SER A 561 -20.54 -22.20 -8.47
CA SER A 561 -21.21 -23.03 -9.47
C SER A 561 -20.48 -22.92 -10.79
N VAL A 562 -20.35 -24.03 -11.50
CA VAL A 562 -19.94 -24.08 -12.91
C VAL A 562 -21.17 -24.39 -13.74
N VAL A 563 -21.52 -23.50 -14.67
CA VAL A 563 -22.66 -23.70 -15.58
C VAL A 563 -22.22 -24.41 -16.87
N GLU A 564 -23.18 -24.90 -17.67
CA GLU A 564 -22.92 -25.78 -18.83
C GLU A 564 -21.96 -25.21 -19.87
N ASP A 565 -21.81 -23.88 -19.97
CA ASP A 565 -20.89 -23.21 -20.91
C ASP A 565 -19.50 -22.97 -20.32
N GLY A 566 -19.19 -23.56 -19.17
CA GLY A 566 -17.91 -23.42 -18.47
C GLY A 566 -17.80 -22.13 -17.65
N GLN A 567 -18.81 -21.26 -17.60
CA GLN A 567 -18.72 -20.05 -16.77
C GLN A 567 -18.70 -20.38 -15.28
N VAL A 568 -17.76 -19.77 -14.56
CA VAL A 568 -17.63 -19.86 -13.10
C VAL A 568 -18.34 -18.70 -12.44
N ARG A 569 -19.28 -18.99 -11.54
CA ARG A 569 -19.88 -18.00 -10.63
C ARG A 569 -19.50 -18.33 -9.20
N VAL A 570 -18.62 -17.51 -8.61
CA VAL A 570 -18.38 -17.54 -7.16
C VAL A 570 -19.59 -16.97 -6.45
N GLN A 571 -20.19 -17.75 -5.56
CA GLN A 571 -21.45 -17.40 -4.89
C GLN A 571 -21.19 -16.84 -3.49
N ARG A 572 -20.27 -17.47 -2.77
CA ARG A 572 -20.00 -17.18 -1.35
C ARG A 572 -18.53 -17.41 -1.03
N VAL A 573 -17.95 -16.50 -0.27
CA VAL A 573 -16.61 -16.61 0.30
C VAL A 573 -16.71 -16.40 1.80
N VAL A 574 -16.32 -17.41 2.57
CA VAL A 574 -16.18 -17.33 4.02
C VAL A 574 -14.70 -17.19 4.33
N CYS A 575 -14.30 -16.09 4.95
CA CYS A 575 -12.92 -15.80 5.32
C CYS A 575 -12.79 -15.74 6.84
N ALA A 576 -11.91 -16.57 7.40
CA ALA A 576 -11.47 -16.45 8.79
C ALA A 576 -10.06 -15.85 8.83
N ILE A 577 -9.84 -14.87 9.71
CA ILE A 577 -8.57 -14.16 9.83
C ILE A 577 -8.13 -14.03 11.29
N ASP A 578 -6.85 -14.25 11.54
CA ASP A 578 -6.14 -13.88 12.77
C ASP A 578 -5.00 -12.93 12.42
N CYS A 579 -5.11 -11.68 12.89
CA CYS A 579 -4.10 -10.64 12.70
C CYS A 579 -3.53 -10.11 14.03
N GLY A 580 -3.61 -10.91 15.09
CA GLY A 580 -3.31 -10.47 16.45
C GLY A 580 -4.41 -9.57 16.98
N LEU A 581 -4.05 -8.69 17.91
CA LEU A 581 -4.97 -7.72 18.49
C LEU A 581 -5.56 -6.81 17.40
N VAL A 582 -6.89 -6.70 17.36
CA VAL A 582 -7.58 -5.88 16.36
C VAL A 582 -7.60 -4.42 16.80
N ILE A 583 -7.14 -3.52 15.93
CA ILE A 583 -7.25 -2.08 16.18
C ILE A 583 -8.64 -1.55 15.83
N ASN A 584 -9.11 -1.84 14.61
CA ASN A 584 -10.43 -1.48 14.12
C ASN A 584 -11.02 -2.66 13.32
N PRO A 585 -12.06 -3.36 13.82
CA PRO A 585 -12.63 -4.52 13.15
C PRO A 585 -13.27 -4.17 11.79
N ASP A 586 -13.82 -2.96 11.61
CA ASP A 586 -14.39 -2.54 10.33
C ASP A 586 -13.32 -2.41 9.25
N THR A 587 -12.14 -1.88 9.62
CA THR A 587 -10.99 -1.83 8.71
C THR A 587 -10.50 -3.22 8.34
N VAL A 588 -10.46 -4.17 9.28
CA VAL A 588 -10.10 -5.57 8.98
C VAL A 588 -11.07 -6.17 7.97
N LYS A 589 -12.38 -6.03 8.22
CA LYS A 589 -13.43 -6.52 7.32
C LYS A 589 -13.31 -5.91 5.92
N ALA A 590 -13.21 -4.59 5.82
CA ALA A 590 -13.08 -3.89 4.54
C ALA A 590 -11.81 -4.29 3.77
N GLN A 591 -10.69 -4.51 4.47
CA GLN A 591 -9.44 -4.98 3.84
C GLN A 591 -9.54 -6.42 3.34
N VAL A 592 -10.22 -7.29 4.08
CA VAL A 592 -10.51 -8.67 3.66
C VAL A 592 -11.38 -8.68 2.40
N GLU A 593 -12.52 -7.98 2.42
CA GLU A 593 -13.43 -7.84 1.28
C GLU A 593 -12.72 -7.27 0.04
N GLY A 594 -11.95 -6.20 0.23
CA GLY A 594 -11.14 -5.58 -0.82
C GLY A 594 -10.03 -6.50 -1.35
N GLY A 595 -9.45 -7.35 -0.51
CA GLY A 595 -8.44 -8.33 -0.93
C GLY A 595 -9.06 -9.48 -1.72
N ILE A 596 -10.27 -9.91 -1.35
CA ILE A 596 -11.02 -10.95 -2.05
C ILE A 596 -11.38 -10.48 -3.47
N VAL A 597 -12.00 -9.31 -3.64
CA VAL A 597 -12.36 -8.82 -4.99
C VAL A 597 -11.13 -8.61 -5.90
N PHE A 598 -10.01 -8.18 -5.30
CA PHE A 598 -8.76 -7.97 -6.02
C PHE A 598 -8.16 -9.30 -6.51
N ALA A 599 -8.07 -10.30 -5.64
CA ALA A 599 -7.61 -11.63 -6.01
C ALA A 599 -8.58 -12.35 -6.97
N LEU A 600 -9.89 -12.12 -6.85
CA LEU A 600 -10.90 -12.72 -7.73
C LEU A 600 -10.81 -12.17 -9.15
N SER A 601 -10.48 -10.88 -9.30
CA SER A 601 -10.21 -10.26 -10.59
C SER A 601 -9.02 -10.93 -11.27
N ALA A 602 -7.91 -11.14 -10.55
CA ALA A 602 -6.75 -11.87 -11.06
C ALA A 602 -7.07 -13.33 -11.40
N ALA A 603 -7.85 -14.00 -10.54
CA ALA A 603 -8.23 -15.40 -10.74
C ALA A 603 -9.09 -15.59 -12.00
N LEU A 604 -10.06 -14.70 -12.29
CA LEU A 604 -11.07 -14.98 -13.33
C LEU A 604 -10.96 -14.14 -14.60
N LYS A 605 -10.18 -13.05 -14.60
CA LYS A 605 -10.29 -12.03 -15.65
C LYS A 605 -8.96 -11.45 -16.12
N SER A 606 -8.11 -11.06 -15.17
CA SER A 606 -7.03 -10.13 -15.46
C SER A 606 -5.76 -10.83 -15.96
N LYS A 607 -5.19 -10.37 -17.08
CA LYS A 607 -3.84 -10.73 -17.53
C LYS A 607 -3.23 -9.63 -18.38
N ILE A 608 -1.94 -9.40 -18.21
CA ILE A 608 -1.11 -8.61 -19.12
C ILE A 608 -0.33 -9.57 -20.01
N THR A 609 -0.35 -9.32 -21.31
CA THR A 609 0.45 -10.06 -22.30
C THR A 609 1.30 -9.12 -23.14
N LEU A 610 2.46 -9.64 -23.55
CA LEU A 610 3.41 -8.94 -24.39
C LEU A 610 3.37 -9.46 -25.81
N ALA A 611 3.33 -8.55 -26.78
CA ALA A 611 3.55 -8.84 -28.20
C ALA A 611 4.53 -7.83 -28.79
N LYS A 612 5.62 -8.32 -29.40
CA LYS A 612 6.70 -7.47 -29.94
C LYS A 612 7.25 -6.49 -28.90
N GLY A 613 7.43 -6.95 -27.66
CA GLY A 613 7.92 -6.15 -26.54
C GLY A 613 6.93 -5.15 -25.94
N ARG A 614 5.70 -5.09 -26.46
CA ARG A 614 4.67 -4.12 -26.06
C ARG A 614 3.57 -4.80 -25.28
N VAL A 615 3.04 -4.11 -24.28
CA VAL A 615 1.82 -4.52 -23.58
C VAL A 615 0.65 -4.39 -24.54
N THR A 616 -0.19 -5.42 -24.61
CA THR A 616 -1.30 -5.46 -25.57
C THR A 616 -2.62 -4.93 -25.00
N GLN A 617 -2.79 -4.98 -23.69
CA GLN A 617 -3.93 -4.40 -22.99
C GLN A 617 -3.77 -2.89 -22.85
N SER A 618 -4.89 -2.18 -22.80
CA SER A 618 -4.94 -0.72 -22.82
C SER A 618 -5.91 -0.15 -21.78
N ASN A 619 -7.02 -0.83 -21.47
CA ASN A 619 -8.05 -0.29 -20.58
C ASN A 619 -8.94 -1.41 -19.99
N PHE A 620 -9.94 -1.11 -19.16
CA PHE A 620 -10.77 -2.13 -18.49
C PHE A 620 -11.68 -2.96 -19.40
N HIS A 621 -11.72 -2.68 -20.71
CA HIS A 621 -12.43 -3.51 -21.68
C HIS A 621 -11.57 -4.68 -22.18
N ASP A 622 -10.24 -4.56 -22.16
CA ASP A 622 -9.29 -5.59 -22.56
C ASP A 622 -8.39 -6.10 -21.41
N TYR A 623 -8.34 -5.36 -20.29
CA TYR A 623 -7.88 -5.80 -18.97
C TYR A 623 -9.06 -5.82 -17.97
N PRO A 624 -9.96 -6.81 -18.06
CA PRO A 624 -11.15 -6.82 -17.24
C PRO A 624 -10.83 -7.03 -15.76
N ILE A 625 -11.57 -6.30 -14.92
CA ILE A 625 -11.62 -6.47 -13.46
C ILE A 625 -13.06 -6.86 -13.06
N LEU A 626 -13.22 -7.43 -11.86
CA LEU A 626 -14.54 -7.86 -11.39
C LEU A 626 -15.51 -6.67 -11.29
N ARG A 627 -16.74 -6.86 -11.77
CA ARG A 627 -17.81 -5.86 -11.68
C ARG A 627 -18.70 -6.11 -10.46
N PHE A 628 -19.46 -5.10 -10.08
CA PHE A 628 -20.30 -5.15 -8.87
C PHE A 628 -21.29 -6.32 -8.86
N ASN A 629 -21.92 -6.64 -10.01
CA ASN A 629 -22.87 -7.75 -10.15
C ASN A 629 -22.21 -9.14 -10.07
N GLU A 630 -20.88 -9.19 -10.12
CA GLU A 630 -20.08 -10.42 -10.02
C GLU A 630 -19.50 -10.61 -8.61
N MET A 631 -19.70 -9.65 -7.70
CA MET A 631 -19.25 -9.80 -6.31
C MET A 631 -19.98 -11.00 -5.65
N PRO A 632 -19.27 -11.90 -4.96
CA PRO A 632 -19.89 -12.93 -4.13
C PRO A 632 -20.38 -12.36 -2.80
N LEU A 633 -21.20 -13.12 -2.09
CA LEU A 633 -21.41 -12.86 -0.66
C LEU A 633 -20.10 -13.11 0.09
N VAL A 634 -19.56 -12.11 0.78
CA VAL A 634 -18.34 -12.24 1.59
C VAL A 634 -18.71 -12.17 3.07
N GLU A 635 -18.30 -13.18 3.82
CA GLU A 635 -18.42 -13.22 5.27
C GLU A 635 -17.03 -13.25 5.90
N VAL A 636 -16.78 -12.34 6.83
CA VAL A 636 -15.49 -12.18 7.49
C VAL A 636 -15.64 -12.50 8.97
N TYR A 637 -14.83 -13.45 9.45
CA TYR A 637 -14.79 -13.88 10.84
C TYR A 637 -13.39 -13.61 11.39
N ILE A 638 -13.31 -12.79 12.44
CA ILE A 638 -12.03 -12.48 13.07
C ILE A 638 -11.84 -13.41 14.27
N VAL A 639 -10.74 -14.18 14.28
CA VAL A 639 -10.34 -15.01 15.41
C VAL A 639 -9.79 -14.09 16.50
N PRO A 640 -10.35 -14.11 17.73
CA PRO A 640 -9.82 -13.33 18.85
C PRO A 640 -8.37 -13.71 19.16
N SER A 641 -7.51 -12.71 19.37
CA SER A 641 -6.08 -12.91 19.61
C SER A 641 -5.51 -11.82 20.50
N GLU A 642 -4.62 -12.20 21.42
CA GLU A 642 -3.86 -11.28 22.28
C GLU A 642 -2.43 -11.04 21.76
N GLU A 643 -2.06 -11.67 20.64
CA GLU A 643 -0.77 -11.44 19.99
C GLU A 643 -0.62 -9.97 19.57
N PRO A 644 0.62 -9.45 19.45
CA PRO A 644 0.85 -8.11 18.93
C PRO A 644 0.13 -7.89 17.60
N PRO A 645 -0.46 -6.70 17.38
CA PRO A 645 -1.25 -6.45 16.19
C PRO A 645 -0.38 -6.49 14.93
N ALA A 646 -0.85 -7.21 13.92
CA ALA A 646 -0.23 -7.33 12.60
C ALA A 646 -1.02 -6.52 11.55
N GLY A 647 -0.52 -6.48 10.32
CA GLY A 647 -1.26 -5.86 9.22
C GLY A 647 -2.14 -6.85 8.47
N VAL A 648 -3.22 -6.32 7.90
CA VAL A 648 -4.25 -7.10 7.19
C VAL A 648 -4.30 -6.83 5.69
N GLY A 649 -3.55 -5.82 5.22
CA GLY A 649 -3.65 -5.33 3.85
C GLY A 649 -3.41 -6.40 2.79
N GLU A 650 -2.59 -7.41 3.07
CA GLU A 650 -2.22 -8.46 2.13
C GLU A 650 -2.66 -9.87 2.57
N GLY A 651 -3.51 -9.95 3.60
CA GLY A 651 -3.85 -11.20 4.27
C GLY A 651 -4.76 -12.13 3.46
N SER A 652 -5.86 -11.61 2.90
CA SER A 652 -6.93 -12.46 2.33
C SER A 652 -6.65 -12.97 0.92
N GLY A 653 -6.13 -12.10 0.04
CA GLY A 653 -5.89 -12.43 -1.38
C GLY A 653 -5.16 -13.77 -1.65
N PRO A 654 -4.11 -14.14 -0.89
CA PRO A 654 -3.41 -15.41 -1.06
C PRO A 654 -4.28 -16.67 -1.00
N CYS A 655 -5.30 -16.72 -0.14
CA CYS A 655 -6.14 -17.90 0.01
C CYS A 655 -7.18 -18.05 -1.10
N LEU A 656 -7.57 -16.94 -1.74
CA LEU A 656 -8.75 -16.95 -2.60
C LEU A 656 -8.54 -17.76 -3.87
N ILE A 657 -7.46 -17.49 -4.60
CA ILE A 657 -7.18 -18.14 -5.90
C ILE A 657 -7.16 -19.68 -5.76
N PRO A 658 -6.42 -20.27 -4.81
CA PRO A 658 -6.44 -21.73 -4.64
C PRO A 658 -7.80 -22.25 -4.16
N ALA A 659 -8.51 -21.53 -3.28
CA ALA A 659 -9.85 -21.96 -2.86
C ALA A 659 -10.84 -21.99 -4.03
N VAL A 660 -10.77 -21.02 -4.96
CA VAL A 660 -11.57 -21.02 -6.20
C VAL A 660 -11.18 -22.20 -7.09
N ALA A 661 -9.89 -22.42 -7.37
CA ALA A 661 -9.43 -23.52 -8.22
C ALA A 661 -9.81 -24.90 -7.65
N ASN A 662 -9.70 -25.07 -6.33
CA ASN A 662 -10.10 -26.31 -5.64
C ASN A 662 -11.63 -26.51 -5.67
N ALA A 663 -12.41 -25.44 -5.55
CA ALA A 663 -13.86 -25.51 -5.69
C ALA A 663 -14.30 -25.89 -7.11
N ILE A 664 -13.61 -25.40 -8.14
CA ILE A 664 -13.83 -25.82 -9.54
C ILE A 664 -13.57 -27.31 -9.71
N TYR A 665 -12.48 -27.82 -9.15
CA TYR A 665 -12.21 -29.26 -9.19
C TYR A 665 -13.29 -30.06 -8.47
N ALA A 666 -13.74 -29.62 -7.30
CA ALA A 666 -14.83 -30.28 -6.58
C ALA A 666 -16.14 -30.33 -7.40
N ALA A 667 -16.41 -29.30 -8.21
CA ALA A 667 -17.60 -29.23 -9.07
C ALA A 667 -17.48 -30.06 -10.36
N THR A 668 -16.28 -30.17 -10.94
CA THR A 668 -16.10 -30.61 -12.34
C THR A 668 -15.13 -31.77 -12.53
N GLY A 669 -14.28 -32.05 -11.54
CA GLY A 669 -13.13 -32.94 -11.68
C GLY A 669 -11.95 -32.35 -12.48
N LYS A 670 -12.07 -31.16 -13.07
CA LYS A 670 -11.00 -30.49 -13.83
C LYS A 670 -10.06 -29.73 -12.90
N ARG A 671 -8.74 -29.90 -13.07
CA ARG A 671 -7.71 -29.20 -12.30
C ARG A 671 -7.26 -27.93 -13.02
N ILE A 672 -7.33 -26.81 -12.33
CA ILE A 672 -6.86 -25.52 -12.84
C ILE A 672 -5.49 -25.20 -12.27
N ARG A 673 -4.54 -24.92 -13.16
CA ARG A 673 -3.15 -24.62 -12.80
C ARG A 673 -2.63 -23.32 -13.42
N HIS A 674 -3.48 -22.52 -14.03
CA HIS A 674 -3.11 -21.17 -14.45
C HIS A 674 -4.20 -20.18 -14.09
N ILE A 675 -3.83 -18.90 -14.06
CA ILE A 675 -4.77 -17.79 -14.00
C ILE A 675 -4.54 -16.84 -15.20
N PRO A 676 -5.57 -16.11 -15.67
CA PRO A 676 -6.96 -16.24 -15.28
C PRO A 676 -7.56 -17.60 -15.71
N ILE A 677 -8.60 -18.01 -15.01
CA ILE A 677 -9.43 -19.18 -15.29
C ILE A 677 -10.53 -18.75 -16.26
N LEU A 678 -10.50 -19.29 -17.46
CA LEU A 678 -11.40 -18.98 -18.56
C LEU A 678 -12.43 -20.09 -18.73
N ALA A 679 -13.59 -19.75 -19.31
CA ALA A 679 -14.64 -20.74 -19.55
C ALA A 679 -14.18 -21.88 -20.47
N GLU A 680 -13.31 -21.57 -21.44
CA GLU A 680 -12.69 -22.55 -22.34
C GLU A 680 -11.81 -23.59 -21.62
N ASP A 681 -11.33 -23.29 -20.41
CA ASP A 681 -10.58 -24.26 -19.60
C ASP A 681 -11.51 -25.34 -19.01
N LEU A 682 -12.82 -25.10 -19.01
CA LEU A 682 -13.84 -25.94 -18.37
C LEU A 682 -14.81 -26.60 -19.34
N LEU A 683 -14.77 -26.24 -20.62
CA LEU A 683 -15.40 -26.98 -21.72
C LEU A 683 -14.55 -28.21 -22.08
#